data_AF-A0A7J8CCD9-F1
#
_entry.id   AF-A0A7J8CCD9-F1
#
_cell.length_a   1.000
_cell.length_b   1.000
_cell.length_c   1.000
_cell.angle_alpha   90.00
_cell.angle_beta   90.00
_cell.angle_gamma   90.00
#
_symmetry.space_group_name_H-M   'P 1'
#
loop_
_entity.id
_entity.type
_entity.pdbx_description
1 polymer ?
#
loop_
_entity_poly.entity_id
_entity_poly.type
_entity_poly.pdbx_seq_one_letter_code
_entity_poly.pdbx_strand_id
1 'polypeptide(L)'
;MGKWTHRHSGGSARTTTATGERSPGTSNRHRQPIKNPSHSGLANGTVNEEPAGATDPEEPSVGVTSPPAAASSVTLNPTALSLPVPTTSAEGEEPSTSGTQQLPAAAQVPDALPAGWEQRELPNGRVYYVDHNTKTTTWERPLPPGWEKRTDPRGRFYYVDHNTRTTTWQRPTAEYVRNYEQWQSQRNQLQGAMQHFNQRFLYQSSSASTDHDPLGPLPPGWEKRQDNGRVYYVNHNTRTTQWEDPRTQGMIQEPALPPGWEMKYTNEGVRYFVDHNTRTTTFKDPRPGFESGTKQGSPGAYDRSFRWKYHQFRFLCHSNALPSHVKISVSRQTLFEDSFQQIMNMKPYDLRRRLYIIMRGEEGLDYGGIAREWFFLLSHEVLNPMYCLFEYAGKNNYCLQINPASSINPDHLTYFRFIGRFIAMALYHGKFIDTGFTLPFYKRMLNKRPTLKDLESIDPEFYNSIIWIKENNLEECGLELYFIQDMEILGKVTTHELKEGGESIRVTEENKEEYIMLLTDWRFTRGVEEQTKAFLDGFNEVAPLEWLRYFDEKELELMLCGMQEIDMNDWQKNTIYRHYTKNSKQIQWFWQVVKEMDNEKCIRLLQFVTGTCRLPVGGFAELIGSNGPQKFCIDKVGKETWLPRSHTCFNRLDLPPYKSYEQLKEKLLYAIEETEGFGQE
;
A
#
# COMPACT_ATOMS: atom_id res chain seq x y z
N MET A 1 -0.34 30.55 -63.46
CA MET A 1 -0.87 31.94 -63.39
C MET A 1 -1.56 32.09 -62.03
N GLY A 2 -1.36 33.15 -61.22
CA GLY A 2 -0.36 34.22 -61.31
C GLY A 2 -0.57 35.31 -60.23
N LYS A 3 0.54 35.98 -59.82
CA LYS A 3 0.65 37.13 -58.87
C LYS A 3 0.35 36.78 -57.39
N TRP A 4 1.21 37.06 -56.38
CA TRP A 4 1.96 38.28 -55.96
C TRP A 4 1.05 39.31 -55.27
N THR A 5 1.36 39.91 -54.11
CA THR A 5 2.64 40.47 -53.57
C THR A 5 3.06 39.88 -52.19
N HIS A 6 4.29 39.96 -51.65
CA HIS A 6 5.27 41.07 -51.42
C HIS A 6 4.78 42.15 -50.41
N ARG A 7 5.60 42.76 -49.51
CA ARG A 7 7.09 42.88 -49.43
C ARG A 7 7.61 43.24 -47.99
N HIS A 8 8.87 42.84 -47.66
CA HIS A 8 9.92 43.39 -46.72
C HIS A 8 9.57 44.07 -45.36
N SER A 9 10.45 44.16 -44.34
CA SER A 9 11.94 44.17 -44.22
C SER A 9 12.42 43.38 -42.98
N GLY A 10 13.68 42.98 -42.71
CA GLY A 10 15.01 43.35 -43.24
C GLY A 10 15.73 44.33 -42.28
N GLY A 11 16.91 44.08 -41.70
CA GLY A 11 17.86 42.95 -41.69
C GLY A 11 18.89 43.14 -40.53
N SER A 12 20.15 42.66 -40.53
CA SER A 12 20.89 41.81 -41.48
C SER A 12 22.23 41.26 -40.90
N ALA A 13 22.55 40.00 -41.25
CA ALA A 13 23.89 39.39 -41.49
C ALA A 13 25.10 39.49 -40.52
N ARG A 14 25.69 38.32 -40.20
CA ARG A 14 27.04 37.95 -40.70
C ARG A 14 27.29 36.43 -40.76
N THR A 15 28.08 36.03 -41.76
CA THR A 15 28.65 34.69 -42.05
C THR A 15 29.76 34.30 -41.04
N THR A 16 30.26 33.04 -40.93
CA THR A 16 30.83 32.17 -41.99
C THR A 16 30.76 30.64 -41.78
N THR A 17 30.66 29.95 -42.92
CA THR A 17 31.01 28.54 -43.27
C THR A 17 32.53 28.21 -43.13
N ALA A 18 33.05 26.97 -43.19
CA ALA A 18 32.55 25.57 -43.12
C ALA A 18 33.75 24.56 -43.17
N THR A 19 33.48 23.23 -43.12
CA THR A 19 34.39 22.07 -43.42
C THR A 19 35.63 21.90 -42.51
N GLY A 20 36.25 20.73 -42.28
CA GLY A 20 36.40 19.42 -42.97
C GLY A 20 37.92 19.10 -43.04
N GLU A 21 38.50 17.89 -43.02
CA GLU A 21 38.09 16.48 -43.10
C GLU A 21 39.21 15.55 -42.50
N ARG A 22 38.93 14.24 -42.29
CA ARG A 22 39.87 13.06 -42.22
C ARG A 22 40.95 13.02 -41.11
N SER A 23 41.23 11.94 -40.36
CA SER A 23 41.41 10.47 -40.61
C SER A 23 42.79 10.10 -41.21
N PRO A 24 43.33 8.87 -41.01
CA PRO A 24 43.34 7.99 -39.81
C PRO A 24 44.70 7.28 -39.55
N GLY A 25 44.82 6.45 -38.51
CA GLY A 25 45.88 5.43 -38.37
C GLY A 25 46.24 5.08 -36.90
N THR A 26 46.68 3.89 -36.46
CA THR A 26 46.67 2.47 -36.88
C THR A 26 47.74 1.78 -36.02
N SER A 27 47.37 0.70 -35.30
CA SER A 27 48.20 -0.47 -34.91
C SER A 27 47.91 -0.92 -33.46
N ASN A 28 47.72 -2.19 -33.06
CA ASN A 28 47.33 -3.49 -33.64
C ASN A 28 47.94 -4.58 -32.73
N ARG A 29 47.13 -5.47 -32.13
CA ARG A 29 47.59 -6.81 -31.72
C ARG A 29 46.43 -7.79 -31.54
N HIS A 30 46.49 -8.93 -32.23
CA HIS A 30 45.56 -10.06 -32.05
C HIS A 30 45.98 -10.99 -30.90
N ARG A 31 45.00 -11.67 -30.28
CA ARG A 31 44.88 -13.13 -30.40
C ARG A 31 43.44 -13.61 -30.18
N GLN A 32 43.12 -14.80 -30.71
CA GLN A 32 41.79 -15.44 -30.65
C GLN A 32 41.96 -16.97 -30.38
N PRO A 33 40.91 -17.82 -30.37
CA PRO A 33 40.75 -18.89 -29.38
C PRO A 33 41.33 -20.26 -29.78
N ILE A 34 41.24 -21.23 -28.85
CA ILE A 34 41.49 -22.66 -29.07
C ILE A 34 40.29 -23.46 -28.54
N LYS A 35 40.03 -24.64 -29.11
CA LYS A 35 38.83 -25.50 -28.91
C LYS A 35 39.13 -26.73 -28.03
N ASN A 36 38.06 -27.42 -27.61
CA ASN A 36 38.08 -28.81 -27.15
C ASN A 36 38.75 -29.75 -28.18
N PRO A 37 39.21 -30.93 -27.70
CA PRO A 37 38.79 -32.18 -28.34
C PRO A 37 38.23 -33.20 -27.34
N SER A 38 37.39 -34.10 -27.83
CA SER A 38 37.02 -35.37 -27.19
C SER A 38 37.66 -36.53 -27.96
N HIS A 39 37.99 -37.65 -27.30
CA HIS A 39 37.89 -39.03 -27.84
C HIS A 39 38.32 -40.11 -26.83
N SER A 40 37.70 -41.31 -26.94
CA SER A 40 38.10 -42.68 -26.54
C SER A 40 39.51 -42.93 -25.96
N GLY A 41 39.78 -43.88 -25.05
CA GLY A 41 39.06 -45.12 -24.64
C GLY A 41 40.05 -46.29 -24.49
N LEU A 42 39.62 -47.50 -24.04
CA LEU A 42 40.42 -48.74 -23.78
C LEU A 42 41.31 -48.71 -22.50
N ALA A 43 41.68 -49.81 -21.83
CA ALA A 43 41.09 -51.17 -21.69
C ALA A 43 41.80 -51.97 -20.56
N ASN A 44 41.21 -53.11 -20.14
CA ASN A 44 41.71 -54.16 -19.21
C ASN A 44 41.85 -53.79 -17.71
N GLY A 45 41.53 -54.67 -16.75
CA GLY A 45 40.76 -55.93 -16.83
C GLY A 45 41.07 -56.97 -15.73
N THR A 46 40.09 -57.82 -15.40
CA THR A 46 40.19 -59.09 -14.61
C THR A 46 40.56 -58.97 -13.11
N VAL A 47 40.25 -59.90 -12.19
CA VAL A 47 39.51 -61.20 -12.20
C VAL A 47 38.83 -61.43 -10.82
N ASN A 48 37.73 -62.21 -10.80
CA ASN A 48 37.25 -63.11 -9.71
C ASN A 48 36.95 -62.50 -8.30
N GLU A 49 36.25 -63.15 -7.35
CA GLU A 49 35.66 -64.51 -7.29
C GLU A 49 34.38 -64.54 -6.39
N GLU A 50 33.49 -65.51 -6.64
CA GLU A 50 32.46 -66.02 -5.69
C GLU A 50 33.07 -67.18 -4.85
N PRO A 51 32.42 -67.88 -3.86
CA PRO A 51 30.97 -68.06 -3.69
C PRO A 51 30.38 -68.15 -2.24
N ALA A 52 29.04 -68.21 -2.19
CA ALA A 52 28.18 -69.06 -1.33
C ALA A 52 28.23 -69.04 0.22
N GLY A 53 27.02 -69.01 0.81
CA GLY A 53 26.72 -69.40 2.20
C GLY A 53 25.29 -69.01 2.61
N ALA A 54 24.37 -69.97 2.75
CA ALA A 54 22.93 -69.71 2.94
C ALA A 54 22.31 -70.55 4.07
N THR A 55 21.32 -69.99 4.78
CA THR A 55 20.29 -70.71 5.57
C THR A 55 19.06 -69.83 5.85
N ASP A 56 17.89 -70.35 5.47
CA ASP A 56 16.52 -70.02 5.90
C ASP A 56 16.16 -70.77 7.23
N PRO A 57 14.91 -70.75 7.75
CA PRO A 57 13.91 -69.67 7.93
C PRO A 57 13.29 -69.68 9.37
N GLU A 58 12.34 -68.78 9.69
CA GLU A 58 11.12 -69.12 10.49
C GLU A 58 10.04 -68.00 10.57
N GLU A 59 8.77 -68.39 10.70
CA GLU A 59 7.56 -67.63 11.08
C GLU A 59 6.87 -68.43 12.23
N PRO A 60 5.93 -67.92 13.08
CA PRO A 60 4.74 -67.15 12.66
C PRO A 60 4.07 -66.16 13.67
N SER A 61 3.03 -65.49 13.17
CA SER A 61 1.83 -64.88 13.80
C SER A 61 1.56 -64.87 15.33
N VAL A 62 1.02 -63.74 15.83
CA VAL A 62 -0.26 -63.62 16.60
C VAL A 62 -0.93 -62.25 16.30
N GLY A 63 -2.27 -62.19 16.31
CA GLY A 63 -3.14 -61.03 16.07
C GLY A 63 -3.17 -59.91 17.14
N VAL A 64 -4.10 -58.95 17.07
CA VAL A 64 -5.51 -59.11 17.53
C VAL A 64 -6.46 -58.01 16.99
N THR A 65 -7.65 -58.44 16.50
CA THR A 65 -8.94 -57.72 16.26
C THR A 65 -9.09 -56.42 15.43
N SER A 66 -10.16 -56.42 14.61
CA SER A 66 -10.77 -55.31 13.85
C SER A 66 -12.12 -54.89 14.52
N PRO A 67 -13.13 -54.28 13.84
CA PRO A 67 -13.27 -53.02 13.08
C PRO A 67 -14.42 -52.17 13.75
N PRO A 68 -15.41 -51.50 13.10
CA PRO A 68 -15.52 -50.81 11.80
C PRO A 68 -15.99 -49.32 11.92
N ALA A 69 -16.42 -48.71 10.81
CA ALA A 69 -16.97 -47.34 10.73
C ALA A 69 -18.51 -47.25 10.90
N ALA A 70 -19.05 -46.04 11.11
CA ALA A 70 -20.26 -45.48 10.46
C ALA A 70 -20.77 -44.17 11.11
N ALA A 71 -21.57 -43.39 10.38
CA ALA A 71 -22.16 -42.12 10.82
C ALA A 71 -23.50 -42.28 11.57
N SER A 72 -23.95 -41.24 12.29
CA SER A 72 -25.38 -40.94 12.50
C SER A 72 -25.63 -39.49 12.94
N SER A 73 -26.73 -38.93 12.45
CA SER A 73 -27.31 -37.62 12.81
C SER A 73 -28.52 -37.80 13.73
N VAL A 74 -28.76 -36.89 14.70
CA VAL A 74 -29.98 -36.87 15.53
C VAL A 74 -30.47 -35.43 15.75
N THR A 75 -31.79 -35.26 15.93
CA THR A 75 -32.55 -33.99 15.90
C THR A 75 -33.13 -33.55 17.26
N LEU A 76 -33.17 -32.23 17.47
CA LEU A 76 -34.22 -31.41 18.14
C LEU A 76 -35.02 -31.94 19.36
N ASN A 77 -34.86 -31.25 20.51
CA ASN A 77 -35.93 -30.72 21.41
C ASN A 77 -36.94 -31.68 22.13
N PRO A 78 -37.77 -31.19 23.09
CA PRO A 78 -37.57 -30.11 24.10
C PRO A 78 -38.04 -30.48 25.54
N THR A 79 -37.74 -29.67 26.55
CA THR A 79 -38.63 -29.49 27.75
C THR A 79 -38.32 -28.19 28.51
N ALA A 80 -39.25 -27.73 29.37
CA ALA A 80 -39.16 -26.47 30.12
C ALA A 80 -39.53 -26.64 31.60
N LEU A 81 -39.10 -25.72 32.47
CA LEU A 81 -39.64 -25.47 33.82
C LEU A 81 -39.32 -24.01 34.25
N SER A 82 -39.94 -23.51 35.33
CA SER A 82 -40.29 -22.07 35.42
C SER A 82 -40.29 -21.41 36.81
N LEU A 83 -39.87 -20.13 36.86
CA LEU A 83 -40.25 -19.07 37.83
C LEU A 83 -39.77 -19.27 39.31
N PRO A 84 -39.84 -18.27 40.24
CA PRO A 84 -40.65 -17.02 40.22
C PRO A 84 -39.92 -15.69 40.56
N VAL A 85 -40.73 -14.65 40.79
CA VAL A 85 -40.44 -13.20 40.96
C VAL A 85 -40.67 -12.75 42.42
N PRO A 86 -40.11 -11.61 42.87
CA PRO A 86 -40.76 -10.75 43.86
C PRO A 86 -41.10 -9.33 43.34
N THR A 87 -42.16 -8.74 43.90
CA THR A 87 -42.87 -7.54 43.38
C THR A 87 -42.76 -6.31 44.28
N THR A 88 -42.92 -5.11 43.70
CA THR A 88 -43.50 -3.94 44.38
C THR A 88 -44.27 -3.03 43.39
N SER A 89 -45.47 -2.58 43.79
CA SER A 89 -46.28 -1.52 43.16
C SER A 89 -45.92 -0.15 43.78
N ALA A 90 -46.41 1.04 43.39
CA ALA A 90 -47.32 1.53 42.34
C ALA A 90 -46.89 2.98 41.97
N GLU A 91 -47.60 3.92 41.32
CA GLU A 91 -48.91 4.09 40.63
C GLU A 91 -48.72 5.31 39.67
N GLY A 92 -49.62 5.78 38.78
CA GLY A 92 -51.00 5.43 38.41
C GLY A 92 -51.56 6.45 37.36
N GLU A 93 -52.87 6.37 37.09
CA GLU A 93 -53.68 7.24 36.18
C GLU A 93 -53.42 7.21 34.65
N GLU A 94 -54.49 7.53 33.90
CA GLU A 94 -54.76 7.22 32.48
C GLU A 94 -55.53 8.42 31.82
N PRO A 95 -56.08 8.43 30.56
CA PRO A 95 -56.30 7.32 29.63
C PRO A 95 -55.94 7.53 28.13
N SER A 96 -55.88 6.41 27.42
CA SER A 96 -56.29 6.19 26.01
C SER A 96 -55.86 7.14 24.87
N THR A 97 -55.16 6.60 23.87
CA THR A 97 -55.78 6.32 22.55
C THR A 97 -54.98 5.25 21.78
N SER A 98 -55.66 4.48 20.92
CA SER A 98 -55.11 3.27 20.28
C SER A 98 -54.32 3.56 19.00
N GLY A 99 -53.10 3.03 18.92
CA GLY A 99 -52.29 3.00 17.70
C GLY A 99 -51.44 1.73 17.65
N THR A 100 -51.65 0.89 16.64
CA THR A 100 -51.00 -0.43 16.54
C THR A 100 -49.50 -0.29 16.30
N GLN A 101 -48.67 -0.71 17.26
CA GLN A 101 -47.22 -0.76 17.06
C GLN A 101 -46.84 -1.90 16.11
N GLN A 102 -46.32 -1.54 14.93
CA GLN A 102 -45.81 -2.51 13.95
C GLN A 102 -44.28 -2.41 13.89
N LEU A 103 -43.62 -3.29 14.66
CA LEU A 103 -42.17 -3.50 14.61
C LEU A 103 -41.76 -4.21 13.29
N PRO A 104 -40.48 -4.13 12.88
CA PRO A 104 -40.15 -3.84 11.49
C PRO A 104 -40.31 -5.00 10.51
N ALA A 105 -40.69 -4.65 9.27
CA ALA A 105 -40.78 -5.60 8.17
C ALA A 105 -39.39 -6.05 7.70
N ALA A 106 -39.12 -7.34 7.91
CA ALA A 106 -38.13 -8.22 7.27
C ALA A 106 -36.99 -7.60 6.43
N ALA A 107 -35.75 -7.93 6.82
CA ALA A 107 -34.61 -7.88 5.90
C ALA A 107 -34.91 -8.73 4.65
N GLN A 108 -34.78 -8.13 3.46
CA GLN A 108 -35.10 -8.85 2.21
C GLN A 108 -34.02 -9.87 1.84
N VAL A 109 -34.47 -10.99 1.28
CA VAL A 109 -33.61 -12.11 0.86
C VAL A 109 -32.69 -11.65 -0.29
N PRO A 110 -31.39 -12.03 -0.34
CA PRO A 110 -30.40 -11.34 -1.18
C PRO A 110 -30.57 -11.42 -2.70
N ASP A 111 -31.55 -12.21 -3.18
CA ASP A 111 -31.67 -12.70 -4.56
C ASP A 111 -33.04 -12.43 -5.20
N ALA A 112 -33.88 -11.59 -4.58
CA ALA A 112 -35.19 -11.24 -5.10
C ALA A 112 -35.10 -10.42 -6.41
N LEU A 113 -35.87 -10.82 -7.42
CA LEU A 113 -36.01 -10.06 -8.68
C LEU A 113 -36.97 -8.86 -8.50
N PRO A 114 -36.88 -7.82 -9.37
CA PRO A 114 -37.85 -6.73 -9.39
C PRO A 114 -39.29 -7.20 -9.63
N ALA A 115 -40.26 -6.36 -9.25
CA ALA A 115 -41.69 -6.69 -9.36
C ALA A 115 -42.09 -7.10 -10.80
N GLY A 116 -42.76 -8.25 -10.91
CA GLY A 116 -43.18 -8.83 -12.18
C GLY A 116 -42.11 -9.63 -12.93
N TRP A 117 -40.90 -9.81 -12.38
CA TRP A 117 -39.88 -10.67 -12.98
C TRP A 117 -39.84 -12.06 -12.33
N GLU A 118 -39.64 -13.10 -13.15
CA GLU A 118 -39.56 -14.50 -12.74
C GLU A 118 -38.26 -15.13 -13.27
N GLN A 119 -37.50 -15.83 -12.41
CA GLN A 119 -36.38 -16.66 -12.82
C GLN A 119 -36.89 -18.05 -13.20
N ARG A 120 -36.47 -18.57 -14.35
CA ARG A 120 -36.76 -19.95 -14.78
C ARG A 120 -35.49 -20.66 -15.21
N GLU A 121 -35.45 -21.96 -14.97
CA GLU A 121 -34.34 -22.83 -15.33
C GLU A 121 -34.80 -23.83 -16.39
N LEU A 122 -33.95 -24.08 -17.39
CA LEU A 122 -34.19 -25.11 -18.39
C LEU A 122 -33.64 -26.48 -17.92
N PRO A 123 -34.11 -27.62 -18.47
CA PRO A 123 -33.64 -28.96 -18.08
C PRO A 123 -32.13 -29.25 -18.28
N ASN A 124 -31.37 -28.30 -18.81
CA ASN A 124 -29.92 -28.33 -18.97
C ASN A 124 -29.18 -27.37 -17.99
N GLY A 125 -29.84 -26.93 -16.92
CA GLY A 125 -29.28 -25.99 -15.93
C GLY A 125 -29.22 -24.53 -16.38
N ARG A 126 -29.67 -24.20 -17.60
CA ARG A 126 -29.54 -22.84 -18.14
C ARG A 126 -30.70 -21.95 -17.68
N VAL A 127 -30.37 -20.93 -16.89
CA VAL A 127 -31.32 -19.92 -16.39
C VAL A 127 -31.70 -18.91 -17.48
N TYR A 128 -32.97 -18.50 -17.49
CA TYR A 128 -33.52 -17.35 -18.20
C TYR A 128 -34.52 -16.59 -17.33
N TYR A 129 -34.86 -15.36 -17.74
CA TYR A 129 -35.71 -14.46 -16.99
C TYR A 129 -36.94 -14.08 -17.82
N VAL A 130 -38.11 -14.08 -17.19
CA VAL A 130 -39.39 -13.70 -17.77
C VAL A 130 -39.83 -12.38 -17.15
N ASP A 131 -40.14 -11.39 -17.99
CA ASP A 131 -40.78 -10.16 -17.56
C ASP A 131 -42.29 -10.24 -17.81
N HIS A 132 -43.07 -10.38 -16.73
CA HIS A 132 -44.53 -10.40 -16.81
C HIS A 132 -45.14 -9.02 -17.08
N ASN A 133 -44.38 -7.94 -17.02
CA ASN A 133 -44.85 -6.60 -17.35
C ASN A 133 -44.86 -6.40 -18.88
N THR A 134 -43.73 -6.63 -19.55
CA THR A 134 -43.63 -6.52 -21.03
C THR A 134 -44.02 -7.80 -21.79
N LYS A 135 -44.20 -8.93 -21.10
CA LYS A 135 -44.40 -10.27 -21.68
C LYS A 135 -43.23 -10.73 -22.55
N THR A 136 -42.01 -10.37 -22.18
CA THR A 136 -40.77 -10.77 -22.87
C THR A 136 -39.96 -11.77 -22.05
N THR A 137 -38.99 -12.42 -22.71
CA THR A 137 -38.00 -13.30 -22.07
C THR A 137 -36.59 -12.89 -22.47
N THR A 138 -35.64 -12.98 -21.54
CA THR A 138 -34.23 -12.63 -21.77
C THR A 138 -33.29 -13.56 -21.01
N TRP A 139 -32.06 -13.67 -21.49
CA TRP A 139 -30.98 -14.39 -20.81
C TRP A 139 -30.23 -13.50 -19.79
N GLU A 140 -30.41 -12.17 -19.87
CA GLU A 140 -29.84 -11.23 -18.91
C GLU A 140 -30.77 -11.09 -17.69
N ARG A 141 -30.22 -11.18 -16.47
CA ARG A 141 -30.96 -10.83 -15.25
C ARG A 141 -31.43 -9.37 -15.31
N PRO A 142 -32.65 -9.02 -14.85
CA PRO A 142 -33.07 -7.62 -14.74
C PRO A 142 -32.12 -6.78 -13.87
N LEU A 143 -32.13 -5.46 -14.10
CA LEU A 143 -31.42 -4.50 -13.26
C LEU A 143 -32.12 -4.34 -11.89
N PRO A 144 -31.42 -3.92 -10.83
CA PRO A 144 -32.05 -3.58 -9.56
C PRO A 144 -33.07 -2.43 -9.71
N PRO A 145 -34.09 -2.34 -8.82
CA PRO A 145 -35.09 -1.27 -8.89
C PRO A 145 -34.46 0.13 -8.94
N GLY A 146 -35.02 1.00 -9.78
CA GLY A 146 -34.51 2.37 -10.01
C GLY A 146 -33.45 2.51 -11.09
N TRP A 147 -32.79 1.42 -11.51
CA TRP A 147 -31.70 1.47 -12.49
C TRP A 147 -32.19 1.36 -13.95
N GLU A 148 -31.70 2.25 -14.80
CA GLU A 148 -31.92 2.27 -16.25
C GLU A 148 -30.58 2.09 -17.00
N LYS A 149 -30.59 1.29 -18.09
CA LYS A 149 -29.49 1.18 -19.05
C LYS A 149 -29.65 2.23 -20.15
N ARG A 150 -28.65 3.11 -20.33
CA ARG A 150 -28.62 4.17 -21.34
C ARG A 150 -27.42 4.03 -22.26
N THR A 151 -27.42 4.78 -23.37
CA THR A 151 -26.32 4.91 -24.32
C THR A 151 -25.79 6.34 -24.33
N ASP A 152 -24.48 6.52 -24.27
CA ASP A 152 -23.84 7.83 -24.44
C ASP A 152 -23.79 8.24 -25.93
N PRO A 153 -23.37 9.48 -26.27
CA PRO A 153 -23.25 9.93 -27.67
C PRO A 153 -22.22 9.17 -28.53
N ARG A 154 -21.46 8.23 -27.95
CA ARG A 154 -20.53 7.31 -28.64
C ARG A 154 -21.11 5.89 -28.77
N GLY A 155 -22.36 5.67 -28.34
CA GLY A 155 -23.02 4.37 -28.33
C GLY A 155 -22.57 3.43 -27.21
N ARG A 156 -21.79 3.92 -26.24
CA ARG A 156 -21.33 3.12 -25.08
C ARG A 156 -22.46 3.01 -24.07
N PHE A 157 -22.68 1.82 -23.52
CA PHE A 157 -23.69 1.62 -22.48
C PHE A 157 -23.19 2.15 -21.13
N TYR A 158 -24.08 2.82 -20.40
CA TYR A 158 -23.90 3.22 -19.00
C TYR A 158 -25.22 3.05 -18.25
N TYR A 159 -25.17 3.10 -16.92
CA TYR A 159 -26.30 2.82 -16.04
C TYR A 159 -26.58 4.03 -15.15
N VAL A 160 -27.87 4.31 -14.89
CA VAL A 160 -28.35 5.46 -14.11
C VAL A 160 -29.35 4.98 -13.07
N ASP A 161 -29.15 5.30 -11.79
CA ASP A 161 -30.20 5.18 -10.78
C ASP A 161 -31.01 6.47 -10.71
N HIS A 162 -32.32 6.35 -10.92
CA HIS A 162 -33.24 7.49 -10.83
C HIS A 162 -33.47 7.99 -9.40
N ASN A 163 -33.26 7.14 -8.39
CA ASN A 163 -33.49 7.51 -6.99
C ASN A 163 -32.38 8.42 -6.45
N THR A 164 -31.13 7.96 -6.51
CA THR A 164 -29.95 8.70 -6.04
C THR A 164 -29.35 9.64 -7.09
N ARG A 165 -29.79 9.55 -8.35
CA ARG A 165 -29.20 10.23 -9.53
C ARG A 165 -27.74 9.86 -9.79
N THR A 166 -27.30 8.71 -9.29
CA THR A 166 -25.94 8.20 -9.52
C THR A 166 -25.82 7.52 -10.87
N THR A 167 -24.60 7.44 -11.39
CA THR A 167 -24.28 6.81 -12.67
C THR A 167 -23.02 5.97 -12.57
N THR A 168 -22.97 4.87 -13.31
CA THR A 168 -21.77 4.02 -13.43
C THR A 168 -21.70 3.38 -14.82
N TRP A 169 -20.50 2.96 -15.22
CA TRP A 169 -20.27 2.16 -16.41
C TRP A 169 -20.47 0.65 -16.16
N GLN A 170 -20.38 0.21 -14.90
CA GLN A 170 -20.58 -1.19 -14.52
C GLN A 170 -22.07 -1.51 -14.45
N ARG A 171 -22.48 -2.69 -14.98
CA ARG A 171 -23.87 -3.13 -14.88
C ARG A 171 -24.21 -3.43 -13.41
N PRO A 172 -25.15 -2.70 -12.78
CA PRO A 172 -25.43 -2.85 -11.36
C PRO A 172 -26.04 -4.23 -11.07
N THR A 173 -25.53 -4.88 -10.01
CA THR A 173 -26.10 -6.09 -9.42
C THR A 173 -26.71 -5.74 -8.06
N ALA A 174 -27.59 -6.60 -7.53
CA ALA A 174 -28.14 -6.41 -6.19
C ALA A 174 -27.04 -6.36 -5.10
N GLU A 175 -25.93 -7.07 -5.30
CA GLU A 175 -24.76 -7.01 -4.42
C GLU A 175 -24.00 -5.68 -4.55
N TYR A 176 -23.72 -5.24 -5.78
CA TYR A 176 -23.03 -3.98 -6.03
C TYR A 176 -23.81 -2.77 -5.46
N VAL A 177 -25.15 -2.79 -5.54
CA VAL A 177 -26.00 -1.78 -4.91
C VAL A 177 -25.90 -1.82 -3.38
N ARG A 178 -25.97 -3.01 -2.74
CA ARG A 178 -25.78 -3.14 -1.29
C ARG A 178 -24.40 -2.64 -0.82
N ASN A 179 -23.34 -2.94 -1.58
CA ASN A 179 -21.99 -2.49 -1.26
C ASN A 179 -21.88 -0.96 -1.37
N TYR A 180 -22.59 -0.35 -2.33
CA TYR A 180 -22.68 1.10 -2.46
C TYR A 180 -23.50 1.76 -1.34
N GLU A 181 -24.64 1.17 -0.94
CA GLU A 181 -25.45 1.62 0.20
C GLU A 181 -24.65 1.59 1.52
N GLN A 182 -23.85 0.54 1.73
CA GLN A 182 -22.93 0.45 2.88
C GLN A 182 -21.86 1.55 2.84
N TRP A 183 -21.26 1.81 1.68
CA TRP A 183 -20.29 2.90 1.50
C TRP A 183 -20.92 4.28 1.75
N GLN A 184 -22.14 4.52 1.26
CA GLN A 184 -22.89 5.75 1.57
C GLN A 184 -23.19 5.89 3.07
N SER A 185 -23.56 4.80 3.74
CA SER A 185 -23.84 4.81 5.18
C SER A 185 -22.60 5.16 6.00
N GLN A 186 -21.44 4.58 5.68
CA GLN A 186 -20.16 4.93 6.30
C GLN A 186 -19.77 6.38 6.02
N ARG A 187 -19.93 6.84 4.77
CA ARG A 187 -19.70 8.24 4.36
C ARG A 187 -20.52 9.22 5.20
N ASN A 188 -21.77 8.89 5.53
CA ASN A 188 -22.63 9.76 6.34
C ASN A 188 -22.16 9.87 7.80
N GLN A 189 -21.34 8.93 8.30
CA GLN A 189 -20.77 8.96 9.65
C GLN A 189 -19.47 9.78 9.74
N LEU A 190 -18.93 10.27 8.62
CA LEU A 190 -17.64 10.98 8.57
C LEU A 190 -17.58 12.30 9.37
N GLN A 191 -18.72 12.85 9.81
CA GLN A 191 -18.73 14.01 10.73
C GLN A 191 -18.02 13.72 12.06
N GLY A 192 -18.09 12.47 12.56
CA GLY A 192 -17.31 12.05 13.73
C GLY A 192 -15.82 11.90 13.41
N ALA A 193 -15.51 11.18 12.32
CA ALA A 193 -14.13 10.96 11.88
C ALA A 193 -13.36 12.27 11.62
N MET A 194 -14.02 13.30 11.08
CA MET A 194 -13.39 14.62 10.83
C MET A 194 -12.88 15.30 12.11
N GLN A 195 -13.44 15.01 13.29
CA GLN A 195 -12.92 15.56 14.56
C GLN A 195 -11.60 14.91 14.97
N HIS A 196 -11.48 13.59 14.81
CA HIS A 196 -10.24 12.85 15.04
C HIS A 196 -9.18 13.16 13.97
N PHE A 197 -9.59 13.28 12.71
CA PHE A 197 -8.72 13.67 11.61
C PHE A 197 -8.08 15.06 11.82
N ASN A 198 -8.84 16.03 12.35
CA ASN A 198 -8.30 17.35 12.71
C ASN A 198 -7.29 17.33 13.86
N GLN A 199 -7.23 16.26 14.66
CA GLN A 199 -6.23 16.08 15.72
C GLN A 199 -4.91 15.49 15.19
N ARG A 200 -4.86 15.00 13.95
CA ARG A 200 -3.63 14.44 13.37
C ARG A 200 -2.58 15.52 13.13
N PHE A 201 -1.31 15.12 13.26
CA PHE A 201 -0.14 16.00 13.19
C PHE A 201 1.05 15.29 12.53
N LEU A 202 2.20 15.96 12.45
CA LEU A 202 3.51 15.33 12.14
C LEU A 202 4.53 16.00 13.06
N TYR A 203 5.11 17.09 12.58
CA TYR A 203 5.85 18.05 13.39
C TYR A 203 5.29 19.44 13.10
N GLN A 204 4.99 20.19 14.15
CA GLN A 204 4.32 21.49 14.02
C GLN A 204 5.13 22.43 13.12
N SER A 205 4.46 22.98 12.10
CA SER A 205 4.86 24.27 11.55
C SER A 205 4.49 25.34 12.57
N SER A 206 5.48 25.97 13.21
CA SER A 206 5.29 27.00 14.25
C SER A 206 4.70 28.29 13.70
N SER A 207 3.42 28.27 13.30
CA SER A 207 2.69 29.39 12.69
C SER A 207 2.26 30.46 13.70
N ALA A 208 3.15 30.79 14.65
CA ALA A 208 2.90 31.70 15.78
C ALA A 208 4.16 32.47 16.26
N SER A 209 5.26 32.47 15.50
CA SER A 209 6.39 33.39 15.73
C SER A 209 7.05 33.80 14.40
N THR A 210 7.35 35.09 14.25
CA THR A 210 7.84 35.69 12.99
C THR A 210 9.35 35.57 12.77
N ASP A 211 10.05 34.79 13.59
CA ASP A 211 11.51 34.84 13.74
C ASP A 211 12.14 33.45 13.92
N HIS A 212 11.54 32.40 13.34
CA HIS A 212 12.11 31.06 13.37
C HIS A 212 12.23 30.42 11.99
N ASP A 213 13.37 29.76 11.78
CA ASP A 213 13.78 29.22 10.49
C ASP A 213 13.09 27.88 10.15
N PRO A 214 12.57 27.69 8.92
CA PRO A 214 11.80 26.49 8.55
C PRO A 214 12.63 25.20 8.48
N LEU A 215 13.96 25.30 8.41
CA LEU A 215 14.91 24.17 8.48
C LEU A 215 15.32 23.83 9.94
N GLY A 216 14.61 24.37 10.95
CA GLY A 216 14.89 24.12 12.37
C GLY A 216 16.04 24.96 12.93
N PRO A 217 16.75 24.52 13.98
CA PRO A 217 17.98 25.16 14.41
C PRO A 217 19.10 24.95 13.38
N LEU A 218 20.12 25.83 13.40
CA LEU A 218 21.37 25.60 12.69
C LEU A 218 22.26 24.57 13.43
N PRO A 219 23.19 23.88 12.73
CA PRO A 219 24.12 22.96 13.39
C PRO A 219 25.02 23.69 14.40
N PRO A 220 25.52 23.02 15.47
CA PRO A 220 26.30 23.67 16.52
C PRO A 220 27.49 24.47 15.99
N GLY A 221 27.56 25.75 16.37
CA GLY A 221 28.59 26.70 15.91
C GLY A 221 28.27 27.42 14.59
N TRP A 222 27.09 27.23 14.00
CA TRP A 222 26.62 28.02 12.85
C TRP A 222 25.64 29.13 13.27
N GLU A 223 25.76 30.29 12.65
CA GLU A 223 24.91 31.47 12.87
C GLU A 223 24.34 31.98 11.54
N LYS A 224 23.06 32.34 11.53
CA LYS A 224 22.39 32.98 10.39
C LYS A 224 22.57 34.49 10.49
N ARG A 225 23.01 35.14 9.42
CA ARG A 225 23.10 36.61 9.31
C ARG A 225 22.44 37.10 8.04
N GLN A 226 22.20 38.41 7.99
CA GLN A 226 21.63 39.09 6.83
C GLN A 226 22.41 40.38 6.59
N ASP A 227 22.73 40.65 5.33
CA ASP A 227 23.28 41.94 4.89
C ASP A 227 22.54 42.39 3.63
N ASN A 228 22.17 43.67 3.55
CA ASN A 228 21.45 44.28 2.42
C ASN A 228 20.26 43.43 1.92
N GLY A 229 19.53 42.80 2.84
CA GLY A 229 18.39 41.91 2.56
C GLY A 229 18.75 40.46 2.22
N ARG A 230 20.01 40.16 1.87
CA ARG A 230 20.47 38.81 1.51
C ARG A 230 20.98 38.05 2.74
N VAL A 231 20.54 36.81 2.90
CA VAL A 231 20.98 35.91 3.99
C VAL A 231 22.34 35.29 3.67
N TYR A 232 23.19 35.14 4.70
CA TYR A 232 24.41 34.35 4.68
C TYR A 232 24.60 33.61 6.01
N TYR A 233 25.48 32.60 6.01
CA TYR A 233 25.71 31.72 7.16
C TYR A 233 27.18 31.80 7.59
N VAL A 234 27.39 31.93 8.90
CA VAL A 234 28.71 32.02 9.54
C VAL A 234 28.98 30.74 10.30
N ASN A 235 30.10 30.07 10.04
CA ASN A 235 30.58 28.94 10.83
C ASN A 235 31.67 29.42 11.78
N HIS A 236 31.36 29.47 13.08
CA HIS A 236 32.30 29.90 14.12
C HIS A 236 33.39 28.85 14.41
N ASN A 237 33.13 27.57 14.12
CA ASN A 237 34.10 26.49 14.32
C ASN A 237 35.24 26.55 13.29
N THR A 238 34.94 26.92 12.03
CA THR A 238 35.92 27.06 10.94
C THR A 238 36.30 28.52 10.63
N ARG A 239 35.55 29.49 11.19
CA ARG A 239 35.64 30.94 10.90
C ARG A 239 35.40 31.29 9.42
N THR A 240 34.55 30.53 8.75
CA THR A 240 34.17 30.75 7.34
C THR A 240 32.77 31.33 7.21
N THR A 241 32.48 32.01 6.10
CA THR A 241 31.13 32.45 5.73
C THR A 241 30.76 31.90 4.34
N GLN A 242 29.47 31.68 4.12
CA GLN A 242 28.91 31.16 2.87
C GLN A 242 27.48 31.67 2.64
N TRP A 243 26.98 31.60 1.41
CA TRP A 243 25.63 32.08 1.06
C TRP A 243 24.58 30.96 1.11
N GLU A 244 25.04 29.73 1.01
CA GLU A 244 24.27 28.49 1.01
C GLU A 244 24.02 28.03 2.45
N ASP A 245 22.83 27.52 2.73
CA ASP A 245 22.50 27.04 4.07
C ASP A 245 23.29 25.74 4.38
N PRO A 246 24.03 25.64 5.50
CA PRO A 246 24.79 24.44 5.84
C PRO A 246 23.92 23.18 5.99
N ARG A 247 22.61 23.32 6.19
CA ARG A 247 21.64 22.20 6.23
C ARG A 247 21.24 21.71 4.84
N THR A 248 21.60 22.44 3.79
CA THR A 248 21.28 22.13 2.38
C THR A 248 22.49 21.68 1.56
N GLN A 249 23.70 21.98 2.01
CA GLN A 249 24.94 21.51 1.38
C GLN A 249 25.11 20.01 1.57
N GLY A 250 25.17 19.27 0.44
CA GLY A 250 25.25 17.81 0.39
C GLY A 250 24.32 17.18 -0.65
N MET A 251 23.24 17.87 -1.03
CA MET A 251 22.19 17.32 -1.91
C MET A 251 22.42 17.47 -3.43
N ILE A 252 23.51 18.11 -3.88
CA ILE A 252 23.65 18.55 -5.28
C ILE A 252 24.57 17.65 -6.13
N GLN A 253 25.58 16.99 -5.56
CA GLN A 253 26.49 16.07 -6.28
C GLN A 253 26.97 14.88 -5.42
N GLU A 254 26.05 14.14 -4.82
CA GLU A 254 26.35 12.76 -4.39
C GLU A 254 25.80 11.78 -5.44
N PRO A 255 26.67 11.01 -6.14
CA PRO A 255 26.22 9.92 -7.00
C PRO A 255 25.45 8.87 -6.19
N ALA A 256 24.59 8.11 -6.87
CA ALA A 256 24.04 6.88 -6.33
C ALA A 256 25.19 5.92 -5.94
N LEU A 257 24.96 5.11 -4.90
CA LEU A 257 25.88 4.02 -4.58
C LEU A 257 25.90 2.99 -5.73
N PRO A 258 27.03 2.32 -6.00
CA PRO A 258 27.06 1.23 -6.97
C PRO A 258 26.05 0.13 -6.62
N PRO A 259 25.54 -0.65 -7.60
CA PRO A 259 24.64 -1.76 -7.32
C PRO A 259 25.18 -2.72 -6.25
N GLY A 260 24.32 -3.11 -5.31
CA GLY A 260 24.69 -3.93 -4.16
C GLY A 260 25.47 -3.21 -3.05
N TRP A 261 25.69 -1.90 -3.13
CA TRP A 261 26.28 -1.12 -2.03
C TRP A 261 25.22 -0.36 -1.22
N GLU A 262 25.27 -0.54 0.09
CA GLU A 262 24.44 0.15 1.08
C GLU A 262 25.33 1.03 1.97
N MET A 263 24.75 2.07 2.58
CA MET A 263 25.43 2.89 3.60
C MET A 263 24.64 2.85 4.91
N LYS A 264 25.27 2.33 5.96
CA LYS A 264 24.74 2.26 7.33
C LYS A 264 25.57 3.15 8.27
N TYR A 265 25.14 3.24 9.53
CA TYR A 265 25.84 3.99 10.59
C TYR A 265 26.07 3.08 11.80
N THR A 266 27.16 3.27 12.53
CA THR A 266 27.33 2.65 13.86
C THR A 266 26.44 3.35 14.89
N ASN A 267 26.26 2.73 16.06
CA ASN A 267 25.55 3.32 17.20
C ASN A 267 26.16 4.66 17.69
N GLU A 268 27.38 4.98 17.24
CA GLU A 268 28.12 6.21 17.53
C GLU A 268 27.97 7.27 16.42
N GLY A 269 27.13 7.00 15.41
CA GLY A 269 26.90 7.88 14.25
C GLY A 269 27.96 7.82 13.16
N VAL A 270 28.89 6.85 13.20
CA VAL A 270 29.97 6.73 12.20
C VAL A 270 29.45 6.04 10.95
N ARG A 271 29.48 6.73 9.80
CA ARG A 271 29.09 6.16 8.50
C ARG A 271 30.02 5.02 8.08
N TYR A 272 29.43 3.90 7.67
CA TYR A 272 30.12 2.80 7.00
C TYR A 272 29.28 2.27 5.83
N PHE A 273 29.91 1.47 4.98
CA PHE A 273 29.33 0.93 3.77
C PHE A 273 29.33 -0.59 3.84
N VAL A 274 28.25 -1.19 3.34
CA VAL A 274 28.08 -2.63 3.21
C VAL A 274 28.11 -2.94 1.71
N ASP A 275 29.03 -3.80 1.30
CA ASP A 275 29.04 -4.36 -0.05
C ASP A 275 28.35 -5.72 -0.02
N HIS A 276 27.08 -5.76 -0.41
CA HIS A 276 26.29 -6.99 -0.49
C HIS A 276 26.80 -7.94 -1.59
N ASN A 277 27.58 -7.46 -2.57
CA ASN A 277 28.18 -8.30 -3.60
C ASN A 277 29.31 -9.17 -3.04
N THR A 278 30.14 -8.63 -2.14
CA THR A 278 31.24 -9.36 -1.47
C THR A 278 30.92 -9.81 -0.05
N ARG A 279 29.77 -9.37 0.51
CA ARG A 279 29.38 -9.53 1.93
C ARG A 279 30.40 -8.95 2.91
N THR A 280 30.99 -7.81 2.56
CA THR A 280 31.99 -7.11 3.40
C THR A 280 31.50 -5.75 3.87
N THR A 281 32.15 -5.18 4.90
CA THR A 281 31.88 -3.82 5.37
C THR A 281 33.16 -2.98 5.38
N THR A 282 33.02 -1.67 5.15
CA THR A 282 34.15 -0.74 5.06
C THR A 282 33.75 0.68 5.42
N PHE A 283 34.65 1.44 6.04
CA PHE A 283 34.45 2.87 6.31
C PHE A 283 34.79 3.76 5.10
N LYS A 284 35.27 3.17 3.99
CA LYS A 284 35.56 3.87 2.73
C LYS A 284 34.31 3.95 1.85
N ASP A 285 34.10 5.11 1.25
CA ASP A 285 33.02 5.33 0.28
C ASP A 285 33.33 4.58 -1.04
N PRO A 286 32.39 3.83 -1.63
CA PRO A 286 32.59 3.14 -2.90
C PRO A 286 32.48 4.08 -4.13
N ARG A 287 32.06 5.34 -3.97
CA ARG A 287 31.76 6.23 -5.09
C ARG A 287 33.04 6.91 -5.63
N PRO A 288 33.23 6.99 -6.96
CA PRO A 288 34.39 7.64 -7.56
C PRO A 288 34.55 9.09 -7.08
N GLY A 289 35.74 9.44 -6.61
CA GLY A 289 36.10 10.79 -6.14
C GLY A 289 36.24 10.95 -4.62
N PHE A 290 35.74 10.01 -3.81
CA PHE A 290 35.83 10.06 -2.34
C PHE A 290 37.09 9.35 -1.79
N GLU A 291 38.28 9.71 -2.28
CA GLU A 291 39.53 9.15 -1.74
C GLU A 291 39.89 9.76 -0.37
N SER A 292 40.40 8.92 0.53
CA SER A 292 40.59 9.25 1.95
C SER A 292 41.84 10.12 2.17
N GLY A 293 41.65 11.43 2.41
CA GLY A 293 42.77 12.40 2.43
C GLY A 293 42.77 13.51 3.48
N THR A 294 41.67 13.80 4.20
CA THR A 294 41.61 14.95 5.14
C THR A 294 40.91 14.63 6.45
N LYS A 295 41.58 14.96 7.58
CA LYS A 295 40.99 14.96 8.93
C LYS A 295 40.12 16.21 9.15
N GLN A 296 39.03 16.33 8.39
CA GLN A 296 37.93 17.19 8.83
C GLN A 296 37.17 16.46 9.94
N GLY A 297 37.16 17.03 11.16
CA GLY A 297 36.26 16.56 12.21
C GLY A 297 34.82 16.75 11.75
N SER A 298 34.08 15.66 11.61
CA SER A 298 32.74 15.67 10.98
C SER A 298 31.79 16.59 11.76
N PRO A 299 31.26 17.67 11.15
CA PRO A 299 30.39 18.62 11.85
C PRO A 299 28.97 18.06 11.97
N GLY A 300 28.78 17.21 12.99
CA GLY A 300 27.52 16.52 13.27
C GLY A 300 27.41 15.18 12.55
N ALA A 301 26.88 14.17 13.25
CA ALA A 301 26.37 12.97 12.60
C ALA A 301 25.11 13.36 11.82
N TYR A 302 24.99 12.88 10.57
CA TYR A 302 23.80 13.10 9.75
C TYR A 302 22.65 12.24 10.28
N ASP A 303 21.87 12.80 11.20
CA ASP A 303 20.60 12.20 11.61
C ASP A 303 19.65 12.07 10.42
N ARG A 304 19.40 10.83 10.00
CA ARG A 304 18.43 10.49 8.94
C ARG A 304 17.05 10.12 9.52
N SER A 305 16.70 10.59 10.72
CA SER A 305 15.36 10.44 11.29
C SER A 305 14.24 10.85 10.32
N PHE A 306 13.05 10.29 10.51
CA PHE A 306 11.85 10.68 9.77
C PHE A 306 11.62 12.21 9.87
N ARG A 307 11.91 12.79 11.03
CA ARG A 307 11.92 14.25 11.26
C ARG A 307 12.83 14.99 10.27
N TRP A 308 14.09 14.59 10.12
CA TRP A 308 15.00 15.24 9.17
C TRP A 308 14.51 15.08 7.72
N LYS A 309 14.12 13.86 7.32
CA LYS A 309 13.59 13.57 5.98
C LYS A 309 12.38 14.45 5.65
N TYR A 310 11.43 14.56 6.60
CA TYR A 310 10.26 15.42 6.50
C TYR A 310 10.64 16.90 6.33
N HIS A 311 11.51 17.45 7.18
CA HIS A 311 11.93 18.85 7.06
C HIS A 311 12.61 19.13 5.70
N GLN A 312 13.41 18.20 5.19
CA GLN A 312 14.05 18.32 3.87
C GLN A 312 13.02 18.25 2.73
N PHE A 313 12.04 17.36 2.79
CA PHE A 313 10.93 17.32 1.82
C PHE A 313 10.07 18.59 1.87
N ARG A 314 9.75 19.09 3.07
CA ARG A 314 9.07 20.39 3.23
C ARG A 314 9.91 21.52 2.64
N PHE A 315 11.23 21.55 2.82
CA PHE A 315 12.10 22.55 2.19
C PHE A 315 12.00 22.50 0.66
N LEU A 316 12.13 21.33 0.03
CA LEU A 316 11.98 21.16 -1.42
C LEU A 316 10.64 21.71 -1.93
N CYS A 317 9.53 21.45 -1.22
CA CYS A 317 8.21 21.98 -1.56
C CYS A 317 8.12 23.51 -1.44
N HIS A 318 8.74 24.13 -0.42
CA HIS A 318 8.75 25.59 -0.28
C HIS A 318 9.65 26.25 -1.33
N SER A 319 10.85 25.70 -1.61
CA SER A 319 11.78 26.24 -2.62
C SER A 319 11.24 26.20 -4.05
N ASN A 320 10.31 25.28 -4.34
CA ASN A 320 9.65 25.14 -5.64
C ASN A 320 8.25 25.79 -5.69
N ALA A 321 7.78 26.38 -4.58
CA ALA A 321 6.44 26.96 -4.49
C ALA A 321 6.32 28.19 -5.41
N LEU A 322 5.28 28.22 -6.24
CA LEU A 322 5.02 29.36 -7.11
C LEU A 322 4.27 30.47 -6.35
N PRO A 323 4.55 31.75 -6.62
CA PRO A 323 3.89 32.87 -5.97
C PRO A 323 2.41 32.98 -6.34
N SER A 324 1.66 33.80 -5.58
CA SER A 324 0.21 33.91 -5.65
C SER A 324 -0.51 32.60 -5.25
N HIS A 325 -1.76 32.44 -5.69
CA HIS A 325 -2.69 31.39 -5.28
C HIS A 325 -3.46 30.84 -6.48
N VAL A 326 -3.98 29.62 -6.34
CA VAL A 326 -5.04 29.08 -7.21
C VAL A 326 -6.35 29.00 -6.42
N LYS A 327 -7.48 29.22 -7.11
CA LYS A 327 -8.83 29.07 -6.56
C LYS A 327 -9.46 27.80 -7.12
N ILE A 328 -9.99 26.95 -6.25
CA ILE A 328 -10.73 25.74 -6.63
C ILE A 328 -12.12 25.87 -5.98
N SER A 329 -13.16 26.09 -6.79
CA SER A 329 -14.52 26.33 -6.32
C SER A 329 -15.39 25.10 -6.54
N VAL A 330 -15.90 24.49 -5.48
CA VAL A 330 -16.58 23.18 -5.50
C VAL A 330 -17.91 23.26 -4.75
N SER A 331 -18.90 22.44 -5.10
CA SER A 331 -20.05 22.19 -4.22
C SER A 331 -19.89 20.89 -3.44
N ARG A 332 -20.44 20.80 -2.22
CA ARG A 332 -20.41 19.57 -1.41
C ARG A 332 -21.13 18.39 -2.08
N GLN A 333 -22.16 18.64 -2.90
CA GLN A 333 -22.92 17.58 -3.59
C GLN A 333 -22.23 17.07 -4.88
N THR A 334 -21.28 17.84 -5.43
CA THR A 334 -20.56 17.54 -6.68
C THR A 334 -19.04 17.58 -6.48
N LEU A 335 -18.59 17.33 -5.24
CA LEU A 335 -17.23 17.58 -4.77
C LEU A 335 -16.16 16.94 -5.66
N PHE A 336 -16.35 15.67 -6.01
CA PHE A 336 -15.43 14.92 -6.88
C PHE A 336 -15.33 15.56 -8.27
N GLU A 337 -16.47 15.76 -8.94
CA GLU A 337 -16.51 16.23 -10.34
C GLU A 337 -16.04 17.68 -10.48
N ASP A 338 -16.46 18.58 -9.58
CA ASP A 338 -15.96 19.95 -9.55
C ASP A 338 -14.44 19.98 -9.33
N SER A 339 -13.91 19.11 -8.47
CA SER A 339 -12.46 19.02 -8.19
C SER A 339 -11.70 18.43 -9.38
N PHE A 340 -12.21 17.36 -9.98
CA PHE A 340 -11.68 16.68 -11.16
C PHE A 340 -11.52 17.64 -12.33
N GLN A 341 -12.61 18.32 -12.72
CA GLN A 341 -12.58 19.26 -13.84
C GLN A 341 -11.59 20.40 -13.61
N GLN A 342 -11.54 20.97 -12.40
CA GLN A 342 -10.61 22.09 -12.12
C GLN A 342 -9.15 21.65 -12.08
N ILE A 343 -8.82 20.56 -11.40
CA ILE A 343 -7.44 20.09 -11.23
C ILE A 343 -6.87 19.51 -12.52
N MET A 344 -7.70 18.95 -13.41
CA MET A 344 -7.25 18.48 -14.72
C MET A 344 -7.10 19.60 -15.74
N ASN A 345 -7.94 20.63 -15.70
CA ASN A 345 -7.80 21.83 -16.55
C ASN A 345 -6.66 22.77 -16.11
N MET A 346 -6.22 22.70 -14.85
CA MET A 346 -5.02 23.41 -14.39
C MET A 346 -3.73 22.76 -14.92
N LYS A 347 -2.71 23.59 -15.15
CA LYS A 347 -1.36 23.12 -15.45
C LYS A 347 -0.72 22.59 -14.15
N PRO A 348 0.02 21.47 -14.15
CA PRO A 348 0.52 20.85 -12.92
C PRO A 348 1.34 21.76 -12.01
N TYR A 349 2.16 22.64 -12.58
CA TYR A 349 2.97 23.57 -11.79
C TYR A 349 2.13 24.63 -11.07
N ASP A 350 0.95 25.01 -11.58
CA ASP A 350 0.07 25.98 -10.93
C ASP A 350 -0.56 25.40 -9.66
N LEU A 351 -0.68 24.06 -9.56
CA LEU A 351 -1.09 23.35 -8.33
C LEU A 351 -0.06 23.45 -7.20
N ARG A 352 1.15 23.99 -7.46
CA ARG A 352 2.17 24.33 -6.45
C ARG A 352 1.99 25.72 -5.83
N ARG A 353 1.05 26.54 -6.32
CA ARG A 353 0.66 27.82 -5.69
C ARG A 353 -0.19 27.57 -4.45
N ARG A 354 -0.35 28.56 -3.59
CA ARG A 354 -1.21 28.46 -2.39
C ARG A 354 -2.65 28.09 -2.79
N LEU A 355 -3.19 27.00 -2.25
CA LEU A 355 -4.56 26.56 -2.55
C LEU A 355 -5.58 27.37 -1.75
N TYR A 356 -6.51 28.05 -2.44
CA TYR A 356 -7.74 28.60 -1.86
C TYR A 356 -8.93 27.77 -2.34
N ILE A 357 -9.40 26.86 -1.48
CA ILE A 357 -10.64 26.11 -1.73
C ILE A 357 -11.84 26.99 -1.36
N ILE A 358 -12.87 26.99 -2.20
CA ILE A 358 -14.11 27.76 -2.01
C ILE A 358 -15.30 26.81 -2.12
N MET A 359 -15.95 26.51 -0.99
CA MET A 359 -17.23 25.81 -0.98
C MET A 359 -18.33 26.76 -1.48
N ARG A 360 -19.04 26.39 -2.55
CA ARG A 360 -20.08 27.23 -3.17
C ARG A 360 -21.29 27.34 -2.24
N GLY A 361 -21.61 28.56 -1.82
CA GLY A 361 -22.73 28.86 -0.91
C GLY A 361 -22.35 28.96 0.57
N GLU A 362 -21.06 28.85 0.92
CA GLU A 362 -20.57 28.93 2.29
C GLU A 362 -19.56 30.09 2.45
N GLU A 363 -19.71 30.89 3.51
CA GLU A 363 -18.77 31.98 3.81
C GLU A 363 -17.51 31.46 4.53
N GLY A 364 -16.47 31.19 3.75
CA GLY A 364 -15.22 30.66 4.26
C GLY A 364 -14.31 31.70 4.92
N LEU A 365 -14.38 31.81 6.25
CA LEU A 365 -13.48 32.66 7.05
C LEU A 365 -12.04 32.09 7.16
N ASP A 366 -11.88 30.77 7.27
CA ASP A 366 -10.57 30.09 7.29
C ASP A 366 -10.36 29.17 6.08
N TYR A 367 -9.61 29.69 5.08
CA TYR A 367 -9.14 28.91 3.94
C TYR A 367 -8.28 27.69 4.33
N GLY A 368 -7.61 27.70 5.49
CA GLY A 368 -6.76 26.62 5.99
C GLY A 368 -7.55 25.44 6.59
N GLY A 369 -8.71 25.71 7.18
CA GLY A 369 -9.71 24.73 7.62
C GLY A 369 -10.43 24.09 6.43
N ILE A 370 -10.97 24.91 5.54
CA ILE A 370 -11.70 24.42 4.35
C ILE A 370 -10.78 23.60 3.44
N ALA A 371 -9.50 23.96 3.31
CA ALA A 371 -8.54 23.12 2.59
C ALA A 371 -8.33 21.74 3.26
N ARG A 372 -8.26 21.66 4.59
CA ARG A 372 -8.16 20.36 5.31
C ARG A 372 -9.42 19.51 5.10
N GLU A 373 -10.60 20.11 5.22
CA GLU A 373 -11.87 19.44 4.95
C GLU A 373 -11.99 18.94 3.51
N TRP A 374 -11.57 19.74 2.54
CA TRP A 374 -11.57 19.34 1.13
C TRP A 374 -10.67 18.14 0.85
N PHE A 375 -9.44 18.09 1.39
CA PHE A 375 -8.58 16.91 1.26
C PHE A 375 -9.19 15.68 1.95
N PHE A 376 -9.75 15.83 3.16
CA PHE A 376 -10.43 14.74 3.88
C PHE A 376 -11.61 14.16 3.10
N LEU A 377 -12.55 15.01 2.69
CA LEU A 377 -13.76 14.59 1.96
C LEU A 377 -13.40 14.02 0.58
N LEU A 378 -12.58 14.73 -0.22
CA LEU A 378 -12.19 14.25 -1.55
C LEU A 378 -11.40 12.95 -1.51
N SER A 379 -10.64 12.69 -0.43
CA SER A 379 -9.98 11.39 -0.25
C SER A 379 -11.00 10.25 -0.08
N HIS A 380 -12.16 10.49 0.52
CA HIS A 380 -13.24 9.50 0.57
C HIS A 380 -13.97 9.39 -0.78
N GLU A 381 -14.21 10.51 -1.48
CA GLU A 381 -14.88 10.49 -2.79
C GLU A 381 -14.19 9.61 -3.84
N VAL A 382 -12.84 9.59 -3.86
CA VAL A 382 -12.09 8.77 -4.85
C VAL A 382 -12.31 7.26 -4.66
N LEU A 383 -12.85 6.84 -3.51
CA LEU A 383 -13.19 5.45 -3.21
C LEU A 383 -14.63 5.06 -3.57
N ASN A 384 -15.42 5.97 -4.15
CA ASN A 384 -16.78 5.70 -4.57
C ASN A 384 -16.83 4.53 -5.59
N PRO A 385 -17.48 3.39 -5.25
CA PRO A 385 -17.53 2.22 -6.13
C PRO A 385 -18.07 2.51 -7.53
N MET A 386 -18.92 3.53 -7.70
CA MET A 386 -19.55 3.90 -8.97
C MET A 386 -18.56 4.32 -10.05
N TYR A 387 -17.37 4.80 -9.68
CA TYR A 387 -16.30 5.13 -10.63
C TYR A 387 -15.48 3.91 -11.08
N CYS A 388 -15.68 2.75 -10.45
CA CYS A 388 -15.00 1.47 -10.74
C CYS A 388 -13.46 1.51 -10.65
N LEU A 389 -12.87 2.48 -9.93
CA LEU A 389 -11.42 2.68 -9.88
C LEU A 389 -10.71 1.73 -8.89
N PHE A 390 -11.33 1.48 -7.75
CA PHE A 390 -10.75 0.66 -6.67
C PHE A 390 -11.69 -0.46 -6.26
N GLU A 391 -11.12 -1.44 -5.58
CA GLU A 391 -11.80 -2.57 -4.95
C GLU A 391 -11.10 -2.90 -3.62
N TYR A 392 -11.72 -3.78 -2.83
CA TYR A 392 -11.17 -4.27 -1.58
C TYR A 392 -10.88 -5.76 -1.71
N ALA A 393 -9.65 -6.17 -1.38
CA ALA A 393 -9.25 -7.57 -1.43
C ALA A 393 -9.75 -8.37 -0.20
N GLY A 394 -9.97 -7.69 0.93
CA GLY A 394 -10.52 -8.28 2.14
C GLY A 394 -11.99 -7.89 2.40
N LYS A 395 -12.61 -8.52 3.39
CA LYS A 395 -13.98 -8.19 3.82
C LYS A 395 -14.01 -6.82 4.50
N ASN A 396 -15.18 -6.16 4.48
CA ASN A 396 -15.46 -4.93 5.22
C ASN A 396 -14.44 -3.80 5.00
N ASN A 397 -14.17 -3.46 3.74
CA ASN A 397 -13.26 -2.38 3.32
C ASN A 397 -11.79 -2.58 3.72
N TYR A 398 -11.37 -3.83 3.99
CA TYR A 398 -9.96 -4.17 4.25
C TYR A 398 -9.16 -4.32 2.94
N CYS A 399 -7.91 -3.86 2.96
CA CYS A 399 -6.96 -3.86 1.83
C CYS A 399 -7.55 -3.26 0.53
N LEU A 400 -7.47 -1.93 0.40
CA LEU A 400 -7.77 -1.22 -0.84
C LEU A 400 -6.72 -1.51 -1.94
N GLN A 401 -7.15 -1.96 -3.11
CA GLN A 401 -6.32 -2.11 -4.31
C GLN A 401 -6.95 -1.43 -5.54
N ILE A 402 -6.15 -1.15 -6.57
CA ILE A 402 -6.67 -0.72 -7.88
C ILE A 402 -7.49 -1.87 -8.46
N ASN A 403 -8.68 -1.57 -8.99
CA ASN A 403 -9.53 -2.54 -9.66
C ASN A 403 -8.98 -2.87 -11.06
N PRO A 404 -8.61 -4.12 -11.40
CA PRO A 404 -8.11 -4.47 -12.73
C PRO A 404 -9.17 -4.30 -13.84
N ALA A 405 -10.45 -4.48 -13.50
CA ALA A 405 -11.58 -4.24 -14.38
C ALA A 405 -11.97 -2.75 -14.49
N SER A 406 -11.20 -1.82 -13.91
CA SER A 406 -11.45 -0.37 -13.98
C SER A 406 -11.55 0.18 -15.41
N SER A 407 -11.01 -0.52 -16.41
CA SER A 407 -11.18 -0.24 -17.84
C SER A 407 -12.64 -0.28 -18.32
N ILE A 408 -13.57 -0.80 -17.52
CA ILE A 408 -15.02 -0.63 -17.73
C ILE A 408 -15.44 0.85 -17.70
N ASN A 409 -14.75 1.67 -16.90
CA ASN A 409 -14.83 3.13 -16.95
C ASN A 409 -13.82 3.60 -18.02
N PRO A 410 -14.27 4.05 -19.20
CA PRO A 410 -13.40 4.37 -20.33
C PRO A 410 -12.49 5.58 -20.10
N ASP A 411 -12.74 6.36 -19.04
CA ASP A 411 -11.97 7.53 -18.65
C ASP A 411 -11.14 7.25 -17.37
N HIS A 412 -11.03 5.98 -16.93
CA HIS A 412 -10.32 5.57 -15.70
C HIS A 412 -8.87 6.07 -15.61
N LEU A 413 -8.07 6.01 -16.68
CA LEU A 413 -6.70 6.52 -16.67
C LEU A 413 -6.64 8.04 -16.40
N THR A 414 -7.64 8.79 -16.87
CA THR A 414 -7.78 10.23 -16.58
C THR A 414 -8.09 10.46 -15.10
N TYR A 415 -8.94 9.62 -14.50
CA TYR A 415 -9.20 9.63 -13.06
C TYR A 415 -7.97 9.22 -12.23
N PHE A 416 -7.21 8.19 -12.62
CA PHE A 416 -5.96 7.83 -11.92
C PHE A 416 -4.94 8.96 -11.97
N ARG A 417 -4.79 9.64 -13.11
CA ARG A 417 -3.92 10.82 -13.25
C ARG A 417 -4.38 12.00 -12.39
N PHE A 418 -5.69 12.21 -12.28
CA PHE A 418 -6.27 13.18 -11.33
C PHE A 418 -5.95 12.81 -9.88
N ILE A 419 -6.14 11.55 -9.49
CA ILE A 419 -5.85 11.07 -8.14
C ILE A 419 -4.35 11.24 -7.86
N GLY A 420 -3.46 10.88 -8.79
CA GLY A 420 -2.03 11.13 -8.69
C GLY A 420 -1.70 12.60 -8.38
N ARG A 421 -2.29 13.54 -9.14
CA ARG A 421 -2.15 15.00 -8.87
C ARG A 421 -2.66 15.37 -7.48
N PHE A 422 -3.81 14.83 -7.06
CA PHE A 422 -4.42 15.10 -5.75
C PHE A 422 -3.56 14.59 -4.58
N ILE A 423 -3.03 13.37 -4.65
CA ILE A 423 -2.14 12.80 -3.63
C ILE A 423 -0.81 13.58 -3.57
N ALA A 424 -0.26 14.00 -4.73
CA ALA A 424 0.89 14.89 -4.78
C ALA A 424 0.61 16.27 -4.17
N MET A 425 -0.57 16.86 -4.43
CA MET A 425 -1.00 18.12 -3.79
C MET A 425 -1.09 17.99 -2.27
N ALA A 426 -1.56 16.85 -1.74
CA ALA A 426 -1.65 16.61 -0.29
C ALA A 426 -0.27 16.74 0.38
N LEU A 427 0.72 16.00 -0.13
CA LEU A 427 2.11 16.06 0.33
C LEU A 427 2.73 17.46 0.13
N TYR A 428 2.53 18.06 -1.05
CA TYR A 428 3.12 19.36 -1.39
C TYR A 428 2.64 20.47 -0.43
N HIS A 429 1.35 20.48 -0.10
CA HIS A 429 0.74 21.50 0.76
C HIS A 429 0.72 21.15 2.26
N GLY A 430 1.27 19.99 2.64
CA GLY A 430 1.28 19.53 4.04
C GLY A 430 -0.15 19.33 4.55
N LYS A 431 -0.95 18.56 3.80
CA LYS A 431 -2.34 18.22 4.12
C LYS A 431 -2.47 16.71 4.13
N PHE A 432 -3.15 16.19 5.15
CA PHE A 432 -3.42 14.77 5.26
C PHE A 432 -4.61 14.36 4.38
N ILE A 433 -4.73 13.07 4.17
CA ILE A 433 -5.87 12.36 3.59
C ILE A 433 -6.22 11.18 4.50
N ASP A 434 -7.44 10.65 4.44
CA ASP A 434 -7.81 9.48 5.25
C ASP A 434 -7.81 8.16 4.47
N THR A 435 -7.81 8.26 3.14
CA THR A 435 -7.54 7.15 2.23
C THR A 435 -6.06 6.78 2.26
N GLY A 436 -5.71 5.93 3.22
CA GLY A 436 -4.44 5.21 3.21
C GLY A 436 -4.52 4.03 2.24
N PHE A 437 -3.72 4.10 1.18
CA PHE A 437 -3.36 2.93 0.38
C PHE A 437 -2.54 1.95 1.21
N THR A 438 -2.34 0.72 0.71
CA THR A 438 -1.54 -0.30 1.39
C THR A 438 -0.03 -0.02 1.25
N LEU A 439 0.77 -0.49 2.21
CA LEU A 439 2.24 -0.36 2.16
C LEU A 439 2.88 -0.84 0.84
N PRO A 440 2.41 -1.91 0.17
CA PRO A 440 2.96 -2.33 -1.13
C PRO A 440 2.66 -1.33 -2.26
N PHE A 441 1.55 -0.58 -2.19
CA PHE A 441 1.29 0.52 -3.13
C PHE A 441 2.30 1.66 -2.92
N TYR A 442 2.62 2.02 -1.67
CA TYR A 442 3.68 2.98 -1.37
C TYR A 442 5.07 2.49 -1.77
N LYS A 443 5.36 1.18 -1.67
CA LYS A 443 6.59 0.59 -2.26
C LYS A 443 6.67 0.86 -3.76
N ARG A 444 5.57 0.64 -4.51
CA ARG A 444 5.50 0.95 -5.95
C ARG A 444 5.70 2.45 -6.24
N MET A 445 5.17 3.36 -5.41
CA MET A 445 5.43 4.81 -5.51
C MET A 445 6.92 5.16 -5.29
N LEU A 446 7.58 4.47 -4.37
CA LEU A 446 9.01 4.64 -4.06
C LEU A 446 9.95 3.88 -5.02
N ASN A 447 9.41 3.27 -6.08
CA ASN A 447 10.12 2.36 -6.99
C ASN A 447 10.82 1.18 -6.28
N LYS A 448 10.33 0.77 -5.10
CA LYS A 448 10.71 -0.47 -4.42
C LYS A 448 9.90 -1.65 -4.99
N ARG A 449 10.53 -2.82 -5.08
CA ARG A 449 9.85 -4.08 -5.40
C ARG A 449 9.07 -4.57 -4.17
N PRO A 450 7.77 -4.87 -4.27
CA PRO A 450 7.07 -5.64 -3.25
C PRO A 450 7.68 -7.03 -3.07
N THR A 451 7.52 -7.62 -1.88
CA THR A 451 8.09 -8.91 -1.48
C THR A 451 7.01 -9.96 -1.28
N LEU A 452 7.40 -11.23 -1.11
CA LEU A 452 6.46 -12.29 -0.73
C LEU A 452 5.75 -11.98 0.62
N LYS A 453 6.41 -11.30 1.56
CA LYS A 453 5.78 -10.92 2.84
C LYS A 453 4.76 -9.78 2.68
N ASP A 454 4.94 -8.91 1.70
CA ASP A 454 3.95 -7.88 1.35
C ASP A 454 2.64 -8.52 0.84
N LEU A 455 2.73 -9.67 0.17
CA LEU A 455 1.58 -10.35 -0.43
C LEU A 455 0.59 -10.86 0.62
N GLU A 456 1.06 -11.30 1.79
CA GLU A 456 0.19 -11.67 2.91
C GLU A 456 -0.83 -10.56 3.22
N SER A 457 -0.39 -9.29 3.19
CA SER A 457 -1.22 -8.13 3.53
C SER A 457 -2.35 -7.83 2.53
N ILE A 458 -2.25 -8.37 1.30
CA ILE A 458 -3.22 -8.14 0.22
C ILE A 458 -4.07 -9.38 -0.04
N ASP A 459 -3.44 -10.55 -0.09
CA ASP A 459 -4.04 -11.78 -0.56
C ASP A 459 -3.57 -12.97 0.30
N PRO A 460 -4.16 -13.16 1.50
CA PRO A 460 -3.70 -14.18 2.45
C PRO A 460 -3.81 -15.60 1.90
N GLU A 461 -4.82 -15.86 1.06
CA GLU A 461 -5.06 -17.18 0.49
C GLU A 461 -4.01 -17.50 -0.58
N PHE A 462 -3.75 -16.57 -1.50
CA PHE A 462 -2.68 -16.70 -2.49
C PHE A 462 -1.28 -16.73 -1.85
N TYR A 463 -1.03 -15.92 -0.80
CA TYR A 463 0.19 -15.99 0.01
C TYR A 463 0.40 -17.38 0.61
N ASN A 464 -0.62 -17.94 1.28
CA ASN A 464 -0.53 -19.27 1.87
C ASN A 464 -0.28 -20.36 0.81
N SER A 465 -0.87 -20.25 -0.38
CA SER A 465 -0.59 -21.14 -1.51
C SER A 465 0.88 -21.08 -1.97
N ILE A 466 1.47 -19.88 -2.02
CA ILE A 466 2.88 -19.70 -2.39
C ILE A 466 3.83 -20.20 -1.29
N ILE A 467 3.52 -19.95 -0.01
CA ILE A 467 4.29 -20.50 1.12
C ILE A 467 4.24 -22.04 1.12
N TRP A 468 3.07 -22.63 0.82
CA TRP A 468 2.95 -24.08 0.69
C TRP A 468 3.86 -24.62 -0.45
N ILE A 469 3.91 -23.95 -1.61
CA ILE A 469 4.80 -24.31 -2.73
C ILE A 469 6.29 -24.17 -2.34
N LYS A 470 6.65 -23.18 -1.51
CA LYS A 470 8.00 -23.00 -0.97
C LYS A 470 8.40 -24.14 -0.02
N GLU A 471 7.51 -24.50 0.91
CA GLU A 471 7.79 -25.40 2.04
C GLU A 471 7.67 -26.91 1.71
N ASN A 472 6.97 -27.30 0.63
CA ASN A 472 6.72 -28.70 0.27
C ASN A 472 7.51 -29.13 -0.98
N ASN A 473 7.75 -30.44 -1.14
CA ASN A 473 8.37 -31.01 -2.34
C ASN A 473 7.31 -31.22 -3.44
N LEU A 474 7.44 -30.51 -4.56
CA LEU A 474 6.52 -30.55 -5.68
C LEU A 474 6.49 -31.91 -6.41
N GLU A 475 7.59 -32.66 -6.40
CA GLU A 475 7.70 -33.97 -7.04
C GLU A 475 6.90 -35.03 -6.27
N GLU A 476 7.05 -35.08 -4.94
CA GLU A 476 6.32 -35.99 -4.06
C GLU A 476 4.80 -35.73 -4.07
N CYS A 477 4.40 -34.46 -4.23
CA CYS A 477 3.00 -34.06 -4.29
C CYS A 477 2.35 -34.24 -5.67
N GLY A 478 3.10 -34.63 -6.70
CA GLY A 478 2.57 -34.89 -8.05
C GLY A 478 1.97 -33.65 -8.74
N LEU A 479 2.39 -32.44 -8.36
CA LEU A 479 1.80 -31.20 -8.87
C LEU A 479 2.32 -30.85 -10.28
N GLU A 480 1.40 -30.55 -11.18
CA GLU A 480 1.69 -30.10 -12.55
C GLU A 480 1.49 -28.59 -12.67
N LEU A 481 2.43 -27.85 -12.08
CA LEU A 481 2.54 -26.40 -12.22
C LEU A 481 3.44 -26.04 -13.40
N TYR A 482 3.12 -24.94 -14.08
CA TYR A 482 3.85 -24.38 -15.22
C TYR A 482 4.06 -22.88 -15.02
N PHE A 483 4.96 -22.24 -15.78
CA PHE A 483 5.23 -20.79 -15.68
C PHE A 483 4.14 -19.94 -16.36
N ILE A 484 2.88 -20.21 -16.05
CA ILE A 484 1.68 -19.49 -16.51
C ILE A 484 0.73 -19.19 -15.35
N GLN A 485 -0.15 -18.21 -15.53
CA GLN A 485 -1.28 -17.95 -14.64
C GLN A 485 -2.51 -17.46 -15.41
N ASP A 486 -3.68 -17.91 -14.98
CA ASP A 486 -4.95 -17.39 -15.45
C ASP A 486 -5.40 -16.16 -14.65
N MET A 487 -5.98 -15.19 -15.37
CA MET A 487 -6.65 -14.04 -14.79
C MET A 487 -8.02 -13.85 -15.43
N GLU A 488 -9.05 -13.78 -14.61
CA GLU A 488 -10.39 -13.38 -15.06
C GLU A 488 -10.59 -11.87 -14.91
N ILE A 489 -10.98 -11.20 -15.99
CA ILE A 489 -11.42 -9.80 -15.98
C ILE A 489 -12.79 -9.72 -16.67
N LEU A 490 -13.81 -9.22 -15.97
CA LEU A 490 -15.17 -9.02 -16.50
C LEU A 490 -15.81 -10.29 -17.12
N GLY A 491 -15.58 -11.47 -16.54
CA GLY A 491 -16.10 -12.75 -17.07
C GLY A 491 -15.27 -13.35 -18.20
N LYS A 492 -14.13 -12.73 -18.58
CA LYS A 492 -13.19 -13.26 -19.56
C LYS A 492 -11.92 -13.75 -18.86
N VAL A 493 -11.68 -15.05 -18.90
CA VAL A 493 -10.40 -15.65 -18.51
C VAL A 493 -9.35 -15.37 -19.59
N THR A 494 -8.13 -15.04 -19.17
CA THR A 494 -6.94 -14.89 -20.00
C THR A 494 -5.74 -15.50 -19.30
N THR A 495 -5.04 -16.40 -19.98
CA THR A 495 -3.78 -16.99 -19.54
C THR A 495 -2.62 -16.04 -19.87
N HIS A 496 -1.70 -15.86 -18.92
CA HIS A 496 -0.49 -15.03 -19.06
C HIS A 496 0.74 -15.90 -18.78
N GLU A 497 1.76 -15.83 -19.63
CA GLU A 497 3.05 -16.43 -19.31
C GLU A 497 3.80 -15.56 -18.28
N LEU A 498 4.37 -16.20 -17.25
CA LEU A 498 5.22 -15.53 -16.25
C LEU A 498 6.63 -15.24 -16.80
N LYS A 499 7.06 -15.98 -17.83
CA LYS A 499 8.28 -15.77 -18.62
C LYS A 499 8.11 -16.39 -20.01
N GLU A 500 8.94 -15.98 -20.97
CA GLU A 500 8.87 -16.42 -22.38
C GLU A 500 8.84 -17.95 -22.53
N GLY A 501 7.79 -18.49 -23.16
CA GLY A 501 7.58 -19.93 -23.35
C GLY A 501 7.12 -20.67 -22.09
N GLY A 502 6.69 -19.95 -21.07
CA GLY A 502 6.25 -20.47 -19.77
C GLY A 502 5.17 -21.54 -19.82
N GLU A 503 4.32 -21.58 -20.86
CA GLU A 503 3.34 -22.67 -21.07
C GLU A 503 4.02 -24.04 -21.22
N SER A 504 5.23 -24.07 -21.80
CA SER A 504 6.01 -25.30 -21.99
C SER A 504 7.00 -25.60 -20.85
N ILE A 505 7.12 -24.73 -19.85
CA ILE A 505 8.11 -24.86 -18.77
C ILE A 505 7.40 -25.30 -17.49
N ARG A 506 7.59 -26.57 -17.09
CA ARG A 506 7.11 -27.12 -15.82
C ARG A 506 7.90 -26.53 -14.64
N VAL A 507 7.22 -26.29 -13.52
CA VAL A 507 7.84 -25.92 -12.25
C VAL A 507 8.41 -27.18 -11.59
N THR A 508 9.66 -27.11 -11.12
CA THR A 508 10.40 -28.18 -10.44
C THR A 508 11.09 -27.63 -9.19
N GLU A 509 11.63 -28.49 -8.33
CA GLU A 509 12.31 -28.06 -7.09
C GLU A 509 13.49 -27.10 -7.37
N GLU A 510 14.21 -27.25 -8.49
CA GLU A 510 15.33 -26.37 -8.85
C GLU A 510 14.90 -24.99 -9.34
N ASN A 511 13.65 -24.83 -9.81
CA ASN A 511 13.16 -23.59 -10.41
C ASN A 511 11.99 -22.94 -9.64
N LYS A 512 11.47 -23.57 -8.58
CA LYS A 512 10.31 -23.06 -7.84
C LYS A 512 10.52 -21.68 -7.22
N GLU A 513 11.74 -21.32 -6.80
CA GLU A 513 12.05 -19.97 -6.30
C GLU A 513 11.92 -18.90 -7.41
N GLU A 514 12.26 -19.23 -8.66
CA GLU A 514 12.03 -18.34 -9.82
C GLU A 514 10.52 -18.19 -10.09
N TYR A 515 9.78 -19.29 -10.04
CA TYR A 515 8.32 -19.29 -10.18
C TYR A 515 7.64 -18.46 -9.08
N ILE A 516 7.98 -18.70 -7.80
CA ILE A 516 7.52 -17.93 -6.64
C ILE A 516 7.79 -16.43 -6.82
N MET A 517 9.00 -16.06 -7.27
CA MET A 517 9.37 -14.67 -7.51
C MET A 517 8.52 -14.02 -8.61
N LEU A 518 8.38 -14.67 -9.78
CA LEU A 518 7.61 -14.13 -10.90
C LEU A 518 6.11 -14.07 -10.59
N LEU A 519 5.57 -15.09 -9.92
CA LEU A 519 4.19 -15.17 -9.46
C LEU A 519 3.85 -14.07 -8.45
N THR A 520 4.80 -13.75 -7.55
CA THR A 520 4.69 -12.64 -6.61
C THR A 520 4.63 -11.31 -7.35
N ASP A 521 5.59 -11.02 -8.23
CA ASP A 521 5.60 -9.78 -9.03
C ASP A 521 4.30 -9.63 -9.84
N TRP A 522 3.90 -10.68 -10.56
CA TRP A 522 2.67 -10.71 -11.36
C TRP A 522 1.43 -10.38 -10.53
N ARG A 523 1.29 -10.92 -9.31
CA ARG A 523 0.15 -10.61 -8.43
C ARG A 523 0.09 -9.15 -7.99
N PHE A 524 1.21 -8.42 -8.01
CA PHE A 524 1.29 -6.97 -7.75
C PHE A 524 1.15 -6.09 -9.01
N THR A 525 1.31 -6.63 -10.21
CA THR A 525 1.15 -5.84 -11.46
C THR A 525 -0.16 -6.10 -12.20
N ARG A 526 -0.65 -7.35 -12.19
CA ARG A 526 -1.63 -7.88 -13.14
C ARG A 526 -2.85 -6.97 -13.37
N GLY A 527 -2.99 -6.46 -14.60
CA GLY A 527 -4.14 -5.68 -15.04
C GLY A 527 -4.28 -4.31 -14.37
N VAL A 528 -3.28 -3.85 -13.61
CA VAL A 528 -3.23 -2.53 -12.95
C VAL A 528 -2.05 -1.68 -13.41
N GLU A 529 -1.33 -2.11 -14.45
CA GLU A 529 -0.11 -1.46 -14.95
C GLU A 529 -0.36 -0.05 -15.52
N GLU A 530 -1.34 0.11 -16.40
CA GLU A 530 -1.67 1.41 -17.02
C GLU A 530 -2.23 2.40 -15.99
N GLN A 531 -3.06 1.90 -15.06
CA GLN A 531 -3.66 2.64 -13.96
C GLN A 531 -2.59 3.16 -13.00
N THR A 532 -1.67 2.27 -12.59
CA THR A 532 -0.52 2.62 -11.75
C THR A 532 0.37 3.64 -12.45
N LYS A 533 0.66 3.44 -13.75
CA LYS A 533 1.43 4.40 -14.54
C LYS A 533 0.74 5.77 -14.61
N ALA A 534 -0.56 5.82 -14.91
CA ALA A 534 -1.31 7.06 -15.01
C ALA A 534 -1.35 7.83 -13.67
N PHE A 535 -1.47 7.11 -12.55
CA PHE A 535 -1.33 7.66 -11.21
C PHE A 535 0.07 8.25 -10.97
N LEU A 536 1.15 7.49 -11.27
CA LEU A 536 2.53 7.94 -11.07
C LEU A 536 2.90 9.12 -11.97
N ASP A 537 2.45 9.13 -13.23
CA ASP A 537 2.58 10.27 -14.15
C ASP A 537 1.92 11.52 -13.55
N GLY A 538 0.66 11.40 -13.11
CA GLY A 538 -0.10 12.48 -12.49
C GLY A 538 0.48 12.99 -11.18
N PHE A 539 1.09 12.11 -10.37
CA PHE A 539 1.81 12.47 -9.17
C PHE A 539 3.08 13.27 -9.50
N ASN A 540 3.93 12.70 -10.36
CA ASN A 540 5.25 13.23 -10.72
C ASN A 540 5.17 14.60 -11.44
N GLU A 541 4.08 14.84 -12.17
CA GLU A 541 3.70 16.15 -12.72
C GLU A 541 3.64 17.27 -11.66
N VAL A 542 3.15 16.97 -10.46
CA VAL A 542 2.96 17.95 -9.37
C VAL A 542 4.13 17.90 -8.38
N ALA A 543 4.49 16.72 -7.88
CA ALA A 543 5.60 16.52 -6.95
C ALA A 543 6.54 15.42 -7.51
N PRO A 544 7.77 15.74 -7.93
CA PRO A 544 8.68 14.75 -8.49
C PRO A 544 8.96 13.58 -7.53
N LEU A 545 8.85 12.34 -8.02
CA LEU A 545 9.04 11.14 -7.19
C LEU A 545 10.46 11.06 -6.58
N GLU A 546 11.47 11.63 -7.25
CA GLU A 546 12.85 11.76 -6.76
C GLU A 546 12.98 12.57 -5.44
N TRP A 547 11.97 13.36 -5.07
CA TRP A 547 11.93 14.03 -3.76
C TRP A 547 11.57 13.07 -2.61
N LEU A 548 11.03 11.88 -2.92
CA LEU A 548 10.64 10.87 -1.95
C LEU A 548 11.74 9.84 -1.65
N ARG A 549 12.87 9.85 -2.39
CA ARG A 549 13.92 8.81 -2.37
C ARG A 549 14.56 8.46 -1.01
N TYR A 550 14.33 9.25 0.03
CA TYR A 550 14.83 9.00 1.39
C TYR A 550 13.79 8.35 2.31
N PHE A 551 12.52 8.31 1.90
CA PHE A 551 11.45 7.74 2.71
C PHE A 551 11.31 6.24 2.47
N ASP A 552 10.96 5.51 3.54
CA ASP A 552 10.38 4.18 3.41
C ASP A 552 8.85 4.25 3.24
N GLU A 553 8.23 3.13 2.88
CA GLU A 553 6.80 3.02 2.60
C GLU A 553 5.89 3.32 3.81
N LYS A 554 6.38 3.07 5.04
CA LYS A 554 5.66 3.42 6.28
C LYS A 554 5.76 4.93 6.55
N GLU A 555 6.89 5.56 6.24
CA GLU A 555 7.05 7.02 6.33
C GLU A 555 6.23 7.77 5.27
N LEU A 556 6.11 7.21 4.06
CA LEU A 556 5.27 7.78 3.01
C LEU A 556 3.78 7.69 3.36
N GLU A 557 3.33 6.56 3.93
CA GLU A 557 2.00 6.48 4.56
C GLU A 557 1.85 7.56 5.63
N LEU A 558 2.82 7.69 6.54
CA LEU A 558 2.72 8.62 7.66
C LEU A 558 2.67 10.09 7.21
N MET A 559 3.40 10.47 6.16
CA MET A 559 3.30 11.80 5.56
C MET A 559 1.92 12.09 4.94
N LEU A 560 1.22 11.07 4.43
CA LEU A 560 -0.11 11.21 3.81
C LEU A 560 -1.24 11.14 4.83
N CYS A 561 -1.19 10.20 5.78
CA CYS A 561 -2.27 9.98 6.74
C CYS A 561 -2.17 10.84 7.99
N GLY A 562 -0.95 11.25 8.38
CA GLY A 562 -0.64 11.96 9.61
C GLY A 562 -0.44 11.05 10.82
N MET A 563 0.39 11.48 11.77
CA MET A 563 0.51 10.89 13.11
C MET A 563 -0.72 11.21 13.95
N GLN A 564 -1.00 10.33 14.91
CA GLN A 564 -2.04 10.46 15.92
C GLN A 564 -1.45 10.03 17.28
N GLU A 565 -1.93 10.61 18.39
CA GLU A 565 -1.53 10.12 19.72
C GLU A 565 -2.17 8.76 19.98
N ILE A 566 -1.38 7.81 20.48
CA ILE A 566 -1.83 6.45 20.78
C ILE A 566 -2.20 6.33 22.27
N ASP A 567 -3.48 6.09 22.57
CA ASP A 567 -3.89 5.77 23.95
C ASP A 567 -3.40 4.37 24.34
N MET A 568 -2.31 4.37 25.10
CA MET A 568 -1.70 3.19 25.69
C MET A 568 -2.66 2.37 26.56
N ASN A 569 -3.65 3.01 27.19
CA ASN A 569 -4.64 2.32 28.02
C ASN A 569 -5.62 1.54 27.14
N ASP A 570 -6.12 2.15 26.06
CA ASP A 570 -7.02 1.48 25.12
C ASP A 570 -6.33 0.34 24.36
N TRP A 571 -5.06 0.54 23.93
CA TRP A 571 -4.25 -0.52 23.30
C TRP A 571 -4.05 -1.71 24.24
N GLN A 572 -3.61 -1.47 25.49
CA GLN A 572 -3.38 -2.53 26.46
C GLN A 572 -4.69 -3.23 26.89
N LYS A 573 -5.79 -2.48 27.01
CA LYS A 573 -7.14 -2.99 27.35
C LYS A 573 -7.73 -3.89 26.26
N ASN A 574 -7.48 -3.58 24.99
CA ASN A 574 -8.04 -4.33 23.86
C ASN A 574 -7.12 -5.42 23.29
N THR A 575 -5.86 -5.50 23.76
CA THR A 575 -4.93 -6.55 23.32
C THR A 575 -5.35 -7.92 23.86
N ILE A 576 -5.44 -8.90 22.96
CA ILE A 576 -5.63 -10.32 23.29
C ILE A 576 -4.30 -11.08 23.27
N TYR A 577 -4.22 -12.18 24.02
CA TYR A 577 -3.01 -12.98 24.17
C TYR A 577 -3.27 -14.43 23.79
N ARG A 578 -2.34 -15.03 23.03
CA ARG A 578 -2.32 -16.45 22.67
C ARG A 578 -1.04 -17.07 23.21
N HIS A 579 -1.15 -18.24 23.84
CA HIS A 579 -0.02 -18.94 24.50
C HIS A 579 0.76 -18.10 25.54
N TYR A 580 0.17 -16.97 25.94
CA TYR A 580 0.64 -15.96 26.88
C TYR A 580 -0.56 -15.45 27.70
N THR A 581 -0.27 -14.70 28.77
CA THR A 581 -1.25 -13.96 29.57
C THR A 581 -0.71 -12.58 29.91
N LYS A 582 -1.57 -11.65 30.35
CA LYS A 582 -1.16 -10.33 30.89
C LYS A 582 -0.14 -10.39 32.05
N ASN A 583 -0.02 -11.55 32.70
CA ASN A 583 0.91 -11.82 33.81
C ASN A 583 2.22 -12.48 33.34
N SER A 584 2.40 -12.75 32.05
CA SER A 584 3.63 -13.34 31.51
C SER A 584 4.75 -12.31 31.42
N LYS A 585 5.98 -12.71 31.76
CA LYS A 585 7.13 -11.78 31.83
C LYS A 585 7.33 -11.00 30.53
N GLN A 586 7.29 -11.67 29.39
CA GLN A 586 7.48 -11.04 28.08
C GLN A 586 6.37 -10.05 27.73
N ILE A 587 5.14 -10.25 28.23
CA ILE A 587 4.03 -9.30 28.04
C ILE A 587 4.19 -8.08 28.94
N GLN A 588 4.65 -8.27 30.19
CA GLN A 588 4.97 -7.15 31.10
C GLN A 588 6.13 -6.32 30.54
N TRP A 589 7.17 -6.98 30.03
CA TRP A 589 8.31 -6.35 29.36
C TRP A 589 7.88 -5.63 28.07
N PHE A 590 7.05 -6.25 27.22
CA PHE A 590 6.51 -5.59 26.03
C PHE A 590 5.82 -4.27 26.39
N TRP A 591 4.87 -4.27 27.32
CA TRP A 591 4.17 -3.04 27.73
C TRP A 591 5.07 -2.02 28.43
N GLN A 592 6.14 -2.46 29.10
CA GLN A 592 7.17 -1.55 29.59
C GLN A 592 7.96 -0.91 28.43
N VAL A 593 8.41 -1.68 27.42
CA VAL A 593 9.11 -1.12 26.25
C VAL A 593 8.22 -0.12 25.52
N VAL A 594 6.96 -0.45 25.22
CA VAL A 594 6.06 0.48 24.50
C VAL A 594 5.73 1.72 25.34
N LYS A 595 5.80 1.65 26.67
CA LYS A 595 5.69 2.83 27.55
C LYS A 595 6.98 3.67 27.64
N GLU A 596 8.12 3.11 27.27
CA GLU A 596 9.40 3.81 27.12
C GLU A 596 9.63 4.34 25.69
N MET A 597 8.79 3.95 24.73
CA MET A 597 8.81 4.45 23.35
C MET A 597 8.23 5.87 23.23
N ASP A 598 8.77 6.65 22.29
CA ASP A 598 8.11 7.85 21.77
C ASP A 598 6.94 7.48 20.85
N ASN A 599 6.03 8.44 20.60
CA ASN A 599 4.82 8.20 19.79
C ASN A 599 5.16 7.81 18.32
N GLU A 600 6.36 8.17 17.83
CA GLU A 600 6.82 7.75 16.50
C GLU A 600 7.12 6.24 16.47
N LYS A 601 7.86 5.72 17.44
CA LYS A 601 8.10 4.27 17.60
C LYS A 601 6.82 3.50 17.91
N CYS A 602 5.89 4.05 18.69
CA CYS A 602 4.58 3.45 18.89
C CYS A 602 3.79 3.32 17.57
N ILE A 603 3.85 4.32 16.68
CA ILE A 603 3.24 4.24 15.34
C ILE A 603 4.00 3.25 14.43
N ARG A 604 5.33 3.20 14.46
CA ARG A 604 6.12 2.21 13.71
C ARG A 604 5.80 0.77 14.14
N LEU A 605 5.56 0.55 15.43
CA LEU A 605 5.09 -0.73 15.99
C LEU A 605 3.65 -1.05 15.57
N LEU A 606 2.75 -0.05 15.57
CA LEU A 606 1.39 -0.22 15.03
C LEU A 606 1.45 -0.66 13.56
N GLN A 607 2.14 0.10 12.71
CA GLN A 607 2.35 -0.21 11.29
C GLN A 607 2.98 -1.60 11.07
N PHE A 608 3.93 -2.01 11.92
CA PHE A 608 4.54 -3.34 11.84
C PHE A 608 3.51 -4.46 12.08
N VAL A 609 2.57 -4.29 13.01
CA VAL A 609 1.62 -5.34 13.41
C VAL A 609 0.29 -5.30 12.64
N THR A 610 -0.17 -4.14 12.18
CA THR A 610 -1.46 -3.96 11.48
C THR A 610 -1.34 -3.65 9.98
N GLY A 611 -0.17 -3.19 9.53
CA GLY A 611 0.06 -2.75 8.15
C GLY A 611 -0.43 -1.31 7.84
N THR A 612 -0.84 -0.52 8.84
CA THR A 612 -1.23 0.89 8.66
C THR A 612 -0.99 1.72 9.92
N CYS A 613 -0.72 3.03 9.77
CA CYS A 613 -0.58 3.96 10.90
C CYS A 613 -1.91 4.46 11.47
N ARG A 614 -3.04 4.16 10.80
CA ARG A 614 -4.38 4.62 11.17
C ARG A 614 -5.01 3.69 12.21
N LEU A 615 -5.82 4.28 13.11
CA LEU A 615 -6.77 3.52 13.94
C LEU A 615 -8.22 3.85 13.53
N PRO A 616 -9.18 2.92 13.76
CA PRO A 616 -10.61 3.20 13.71
C PRO A 616 -11.04 4.29 14.71
N VAL A 617 -12.23 4.85 14.52
CA VAL A 617 -12.77 5.93 15.35
C VAL A 617 -12.98 5.47 16.81
N GLY A 618 -13.46 4.24 17.05
CA GLY A 618 -13.53 3.62 18.37
C GLY A 618 -12.23 2.95 18.85
N GLY A 619 -11.08 3.30 18.27
CA GLY A 619 -9.76 2.88 18.75
C GLY A 619 -9.45 1.39 18.55
N PHE A 620 -8.67 0.82 19.47
CA PHE A 620 -8.20 -0.57 19.41
C PHE A 620 -9.30 -1.61 19.63
N ALA A 621 -10.47 -1.18 20.12
CA ALA A 621 -11.64 -2.03 20.25
C ALA A 621 -12.24 -2.45 18.89
N GLU A 622 -12.12 -1.60 17.88
CA GLU A 622 -12.76 -1.71 16.56
C GLU A 622 -11.79 -2.13 15.44
N LEU A 623 -10.56 -2.54 15.77
CA LEU A 623 -9.56 -2.96 14.77
C LEU A 623 -10.11 -4.02 13.81
N ILE A 624 -9.84 -3.82 12.52
CA ILE A 624 -10.26 -4.70 11.42
C ILE A 624 -9.03 -5.45 10.88
N GLY A 625 -9.22 -6.72 10.52
CA GLY A 625 -8.30 -7.55 9.76
C GLY A 625 -9.00 -8.10 8.50
N SER A 626 -8.33 -8.99 7.76
CA SER A 626 -8.82 -9.55 6.49
C SER A 626 -10.23 -10.16 6.56
N ASN A 627 -10.56 -10.76 7.72
CA ASN A 627 -11.83 -11.43 7.99
C ASN A 627 -12.87 -10.57 8.75
N GLY A 628 -12.65 -9.27 8.90
CA GLY A 628 -13.51 -8.37 9.67
C GLY A 628 -12.94 -8.01 11.05
N PRO A 629 -13.78 -7.76 12.08
CA PRO A 629 -13.32 -7.32 13.41
C PRO A 629 -12.29 -8.28 14.04
N GLN A 630 -11.08 -7.77 14.26
CA GLN A 630 -9.91 -8.53 14.66
C GLN A 630 -8.98 -7.66 15.52
N LYS A 631 -9.05 -7.84 16.84
CA LYS A 631 -8.25 -7.08 17.81
C LYS A 631 -6.75 -7.39 17.71
N PHE A 632 -5.94 -6.44 18.17
CA PHE A 632 -4.50 -6.59 18.32
C PHE A 632 -4.16 -7.82 19.19
N CYS A 633 -3.26 -8.68 18.72
CA CYS A 633 -2.96 -9.97 19.33
C CYS A 633 -1.45 -10.14 19.54
N ILE A 634 -1.04 -10.68 20.69
CA ILE A 634 0.34 -11.16 20.92
C ILE A 634 0.32 -12.68 21.13
N ASP A 635 1.11 -13.41 20.34
CA ASP A 635 1.19 -14.87 20.34
C ASP A 635 2.61 -15.33 20.71
N LYS A 636 2.75 -16.44 21.45
CA LYS A 636 4.06 -16.99 21.85
C LYS A 636 4.59 -17.95 20.79
N VAL A 637 5.33 -17.44 19.82
CA VAL A 637 5.85 -18.22 18.69
C VAL A 637 7.37 -18.12 18.61
N GLY A 638 8.03 -19.22 18.22
CA GLY A 638 9.46 -19.23 17.90
C GLY A 638 10.42 -19.42 19.07
N LYS A 639 11.71 -19.13 18.80
CA LYS A 639 12.85 -19.35 19.70
C LYS A 639 13.46 -18.01 20.11
N GLU A 640 14.14 -17.97 21.25
CA GLU A 640 14.79 -16.76 21.81
C GLU A 640 15.80 -16.06 20.88
N THR A 641 16.32 -16.76 19.87
CA THR A 641 17.24 -16.19 18.86
C THR A 641 16.51 -15.41 17.77
N TRP A 642 15.26 -15.78 17.47
CA TRP A 642 14.44 -15.20 16.41
C TRP A 642 14.07 -13.75 16.70
N LEU A 643 13.77 -13.00 15.65
CA LEU A 643 13.12 -11.69 15.75
C LEU A 643 11.61 -11.86 15.97
N PRO A 644 10.91 -10.87 16.53
CA PRO A 644 9.45 -10.82 16.48
C PRO A 644 9.00 -10.72 15.03
N ARG A 645 7.86 -11.34 14.70
CA ARG A 645 7.27 -11.29 13.35
C ARG A 645 5.83 -10.80 13.45
N SER A 646 5.29 -10.26 12.36
CA SER A 646 3.91 -9.83 12.30
C SER A 646 3.10 -10.59 11.26
N HIS A 647 1.78 -10.60 11.47
CA HIS A 647 0.78 -11.03 10.50
C HIS A 647 -0.32 -9.96 10.45
N THR A 648 -0.19 -9.02 9.51
CA THR A 648 -0.99 -7.78 9.46
C THR A 648 -2.47 -8.06 9.26
N CYS A 649 -2.81 -9.07 8.46
CA CYS A 649 -4.19 -9.53 8.25
C CYS A 649 -4.91 -10.04 9.49
N PHE A 650 -4.16 -10.35 10.56
CA PHE A 650 -4.69 -10.81 11.85
C PHE A 650 -4.39 -9.83 12.99
N ASN A 651 -3.81 -8.66 12.71
CA ASN A 651 -3.30 -7.70 13.70
C ASN A 651 -2.45 -8.38 14.79
N ARG A 652 -1.62 -9.36 14.40
CA ARG A 652 -0.91 -10.27 15.31
C ARG A 652 0.61 -10.06 15.30
N LEU A 653 1.18 -9.95 16.49
CA LEU A 653 2.61 -10.01 16.79
C LEU A 653 2.97 -11.41 17.32
N ASP A 654 3.79 -12.15 16.57
CA ASP A 654 4.51 -13.32 17.04
C ASP A 654 5.70 -12.83 17.89
N LEU A 655 5.64 -13.04 19.21
CA LEU A 655 6.64 -12.58 20.18
C LEU A 655 7.37 -13.78 20.80
N PRO A 656 8.67 -13.99 20.49
CA PRO A 656 9.43 -15.09 21.06
C PRO A 656 9.61 -15.00 22.59
N PRO A 657 9.78 -16.14 23.28
CA PRO A 657 9.88 -16.20 24.74
C PRO A 657 11.28 -15.81 25.26
N TYR A 658 11.72 -14.59 24.96
CA TYR A 658 13.00 -14.01 25.39
C TYR A 658 13.26 -14.15 26.90
N LYS A 659 14.54 -14.21 27.29
CA LYS A 659 14.98 -14.44 28.68
C LYS A 659 15.12 -13.17 29.52
N SER A 660 15.25 -11.99 28.91
CA SER A 660 15.42 -10.71 29.62
C SER A 660 14.62 -9.57 28.98
N TYR A 661 14.45 -8.49 29.75
CA TYR A 661 13.86 -7.24 29.28
C TYR A 661 14.67 -6.64 28.12
N GLU A 662 16.00 -6.51 28.27
CA GLU A 662 16.87 -5.93 27.25
C GLU A 662 16.85 -6.72 25.93
N GLN A 663 16.86 -8.07 26.00
CA GLN A 663 16.77 -8.92 24.80
C GLN A 663 15.47 -8.67 24.04
N LEU A 664 14.34 -8.53 24.75
CA LEU A 664 13.06 -8.20 24.13
C LEU A 664 13.08 -6.78 23.54
N LYS A 665 13.63 -5.81 24.26
CA LYS A 665 13.73 -4.40 23.84
C LYS A 665 14.57 -4.24 22.57
N GLU A 666 15.76 -4.82 22.55
CA GLU A 666 16.66 -4.85 21.39
C GLU A 666 15.98 -5.49 20.17
N LYS A 667 15.45 -6.72 20.33
CA LYS A 667 14.84 -7.48 19.24
C LYS A 667 13.54 -6.84 18.72
N LEU A 668 12.76 -6.18 19.58
CA LEU A 668 11.54 -5.47 19.18
C LEU A 668 11.84 -4.17 18.45
N LEU A 669 12.78 -3.35 18.94
CA LEU A 669 13.19 -2.11 18.28
C LEU A 669 13.79 -2.40 16.90
N TYR A 670 14.70 -3.37 16.82
CA TYR A 670 15.29 -3.80 15.54
C TYR A 670 14.22 -4.21 14.51
N ALA A 671 13.21 -5.00 14.91
CA ALA A 671 12.17 -5.48 14.01
C ALA A 671 11.15 -4.42 13.55
N ILE A 672 10.98 -3.30 14.27
CA ILE A 672 10.10 -2.20 13.82
C ILE A 672 10.85 -1.16 12.98
N GLU A 673 12.16 -1.00 13.19
CA GLU A 673 13.04 -0.04 12.51
C GLU A 673 13.63 -0.58 11.19
N GLU A 674 14.16 -1.82 11.16
CA GLU A 674 14.64 -2.45 9.91
C GLU A 674 13.44 -2.98 9.11
N THR A 675 12.99 -2.19 8.13
CA THR A 675 11.77 -2.44 7.33
C THR A 675 11.90 -3.51 6.25
N GLU A 676 13.12 -3.85 5.85
CA GLU A 676 13.42 -4.85 4.83
C GLU A 676 13.99 -6.09 5.52
N GLY A 677 13.17 -7.14 5.60
CA GLY A 677 13.46 -8.32 6.41
C GLY A 677 14.70 -9.07 5.91
N PHE A 678 15.73 -9.14 6.76
CA PHE A 678 16.89 -9.99 6.51
C PHE A 678 16.46 -11.45 6.34
N GLY A 679 16.91 -12.08 5.25
CA GLY A 679 16.74 -13.51 4.98
C GLY A 679 17.52 -14.37 5.97
N GLN A 680 16.93 -14.60 7.14
CA GLN A 680 17.24 -15.69 8.06
C GLN A 680 15.98 -16.53 8.30
N GLU A 681 15.45 -17.05 7.20
CA GLU A 681 14.76 -18.35 7.17
C GLU A 681 15.76 -19.37 6.61
#